data_AF-A0A524R1I3-F1
#
_entry.id   AF-A0A524R1I3-F1
#
_cell.length_a   1.000
_cell.length_b   1.000
_cell.length_c   1.000
_cell.angle_alpha   90.00
_cell.angle_beta   90.00
_cell.angle_gamma   90.00
#
_symmetry.space_group_name_H-M   'P 1'
#
loop_
_entity.id
_entity.type
_entity.pdbx_description
1 polymer ?
#
loop_
_entity_poly.entity_id
_entity_poly.type
_entity_poly.pdbx_seq_one_letter_code
_entity_poly.pdbx_strand_id
1 'polypeptide(L)'
;MGLTRRSANHGVPSMRSILRSASTHPWVFGLGLLLALLLLSQLGVGELHGQSGTIPSPESVLGFRPGDDFKLATYEESIGYFQRLDAASELLRLVEVGRTSEGRPFYMALISSAENLEQADHYREISFRLAHPEGLSDVEARALAREGKAVVHIDGAVHASEVAAHQHTIQLAYDLLTGGDDPEIRAILDNVIFMLWPTLNPDGQTMVAEWYLSNVGTPYETSSLPELYQKYVGHDNNRDAYMLNMVESRVIGRTWREWEPQIIYVQHQTAPFPTRIWLPPFDEPVGNRVHPLMARTVNTLGMLMAQGLEERGQVGATHMGGFDAWYPGYIDYMPMLQNTAAFWTETALYSYATPRFYTPSDVMADDGDLRPQSLYSSPWPGGWWRLRDAVEYMETASISVLDFAAKFKTDLLYNRYQAGRDAIRRYSQGPPYAYFIPQDQRDPVAPVELLRRLAFNGVRVSQLERSVVHQGTTHPAGSWVIPMDQEFAELVRTLFEVQEYPDLREYEGGPPKRPYDVSGWTLPYQFGVRVIEASEPLSEDIRNALVPVRGEALDWRTTDEMAGNADAALFDSPPGLGFNSDTVAAGILPLPGAIRGGGSTFAVSPSQNNTFRAVNRAWEAGATVRYEPGVAQDVNPDSGGRFIISGLGGAAAQNLVRELGLRAEGAGSAGQRLDLPRIGLFRPWQASMDEGWTRWLLE
;
A
#
# COMPACT_ATOMS: atom_id res chain seq x y z
N MET A 1 20.53 -24.88 -58.90
CA MET A 1 21.33 -23.64 -59.05
C MET A 1 21.17 -22.87 -57.75
N GLY A 2 21.99 -23.08 -56.73
CA GLY A 2 23.39 -22.61 -56.62
C GLY A 2 23.36 -21.17 -56.08
N LEU A 3 23.45 -20.97 -54.75
CA LEU A 3 24.65 -20.49 -54.02
C LEU A 3 24.92 -18.98 -54.29
N THR A 4 25.27 -18.05 -53.39
CA THR A 4 25.67 -18.01 -51.97
C THR A 4 25.96 -16.54 -51.62
N ARG A 5 25.70 -16.15 -50.35
CA ARG A 5 26.54 -15.37 -49.40
C ARG A 5 27.31 -14.09 -49.80
N ARG A 6 27.34 -13.20 -48.78
CA ARG A 6 28.41 -12.24 -48.33
C ARG A 6 28.53 -10.94 -49.14
N SER A 7 28.90 -9.78 -48.59
CA SER A 7 29.19 -9.32 -47.23
C SER A 7 29.50 -7.81 -47.24
N ALA A 8 29.37 -7.17 -46.07
CA ALA A 8 30.23 -6.12 -45.49
C ALA A 8 30.37 -4.71 -46.13
N ASN A 9 30.02 -3.70 -45.30
CA ASN A 9 30.84 -2.56 -44.85
C ASN A 9 31.69 -1.74 -45.86
N HIS A 10 31.42 -0.43 -45.93
CA HIS A 10 32.19 0.64 -45.24
C HIS A 10 31.94 2.02 -45.90
N GLY A 11 32.01 3.07 -45.08
CA GLY A 11 32.78 4.26 -45.47
C GLY A 11 32.00 5.54 -45.70
N VAL A 12 31.89 6.34 -44.64
CA VAL A 12 31.79 7.81 -44.69
C VAL A 12 33.02 8.39 -45.43
N PRO A 13 32.88 9.53 -46.13
CA PRO A 13 33.67 10.69 -45.73
C PRO A 13 32.88 12.00 -45.74
N SER A 14 33.14 12.82 -44.72
CA SER A 14 32.90 14.26 -44.70
C SER A 14 34.15 15.00 -45.22
N MET A 15 34.01 16.25 -45.71
CA MET A 15 35.06 17.26 -45.55
C MET A 15 34.60 18.71 -45.88
N ARG A 16 34.69 19.58 -44.86
CA ARG A 16 35.33 20.93 -44.80
C ARG A 16 34.83 22.06 -45.73
N SER A 17 34.20 23.12 -45.20
CA SER A 17 34.75 24.34 -44.54
C SER A 17 35.42 25.36 -45.47
N ILE A 18 35.07 26.65 -45.36
CA ILE A 18 35.99 27.82 -45.40
C ILE A 18 35.29 29.07 -44.81
N LEU A 19 36.05 29.83 -44.02
CA LEU A 19 35.74 31.03 -43.23
C LEU A 19 36.21 32.34 -43.90
N ARG A 20 35.78 33.47 -43.30
CA ARG A 20 36.40 34.83 -43.20
C ARG A 20 35.66 35.94 -43.99
N SER A 21 35.45 37.17 -43.50
CA SER A 21 35.91 37.93 -42.31
C SER A 21 35.16 39.29 -42.16
N ALA A 22 35.00 39.75 -40.90
CA ALA A 22 35.22 41.11 -40.31
C ALA A 22 34.68 42.40 -41.01
N SER A 23 34.27 43.51 -40.37
CA SER A 23 34.01 43.96 -38.98
C SER A 23 33.66 45.47 -39.00
N THR A 24 33.01 45.98 -37.93
CA THR A 24 32.99 47.36 -37.35
C THR A 24 31.83 48.36 -37.63
N HIS A 25 31.29 48.87 -36.49
CA HIS A 25 30.24 49.88 -36.18
C HIS A 25 30.76 51.35 -36.30
N PRO A 26 29.97 52.48 -36.25
CA PRO A 26 29.01 52.83 -35.15
C PRO A 26 27.79 53.81 -35.41
N TRP A 27 26.77 53.67 -34.54
CA TRP A 27 25.91 54.66 -33.84
C TRP A 27 25.27 55.91 -34.56
N VAL A 28 23.91 55.95 -34.52
CA VAL A 28 23.02 57.01 -33.93
C VAL A 28 22.08 57.89 -34.80
N PHE A 29 20.81 57.89 -34.33
CA PHE A 29 19.63 58.78 -34.47
C PHE A 29 18.77 58.80 -35.76
N GLY A 30 17.49 58.49 -35.54
CA GLY A 30 16.37 58.68 -36.45
C GLY A 30 15.04 58.26 -35.81
N LEU A 31 14.70 58.88 -34.67
CA LEU A 31 13.48 58.70 -33.90
C LEU A 31 12.28 59.31 -34.66
N GLY A 32 11.18 58.57 -34.81
CA GLY A 32 9.88 59.17 -35.11
C GLY A 32 9.05 58.50 -36.19
N LEU A 33 8.68 57.23 -36.03
CA LEU A 33 7.46 56.67 -36.64
C LEU A 33 7.08 55.30 -36.05
N LEU A 34 7.00 55.18 -34.71
CA LEU A 34 6.67 53.90 -34.05
C LEU A 34 5.90 54.11 -32.73
N LEU A 35 4.99 55.08 -32.71
CA LEU A 35 4.16 55.40 -31.54
C LEU A 35 2.65 55.45 -31.83
N ALA A 36 2.21 54.97 -33.00
CA ALA A 36 0.79 54.91 -33.36
C ALA A 36 0.27 53.50 -33.71
N LEU A 37 1.09 52.45 -33.55
CA LEU A 37 0.73 51.05 -33.84
C LEU A 37 0.91 50.10 -32.64
N LEU A 38 1.14 50.63 -31.44
CA LEU A 38 1.41 49.86 -30.21
C LEU A 38 0.38 50.12 -29.09
N LEU A 39 -0.83 50.59 -29.46
CA LEU A 39 -1.90 50.96 -28.52
C LEU A 39 -3.26 50.29 -28.82
N LEU A 40 -3.24 49.15 -29.51
CA LEU A 40 -4.44 48.35 -29.80
C LEU A 40 -4.27 46.83 -29.58
N SER A 41 -3.27 46.39 -28.81
CA SER A 41 -3.06 44.98 -28.46
C SER A 41 -3.13 44.69 -26.95
N GLN A 42 -3.79 45.56 -26.16
CA GLN A 42 -4.08 45.32 -24.74
C GLN A 42 -5.57 45.43 -24.43
N LEU A 43 -6.40 44.75 -25.21
CA LEU A 43 -7.65 44.21 -24.71
C LEU A 43 -7.38 42.73 -24.46
N GLY A 44 -7.01 42.43 -23.22
CA GLY A 44 -6.92 41.06 -22.74
C GLY A 44 -8.29 40.41 -22.93
N VAL A 45 -8.34 39.44 -23.85
CA VAL A 45 -9.31 38.36 -23.75
C VAL A 45 -8.80 37.51 -22.60
N GLY A 46 -9.25 37.83 -21.39
CA GLY A 46 -9.29 36.80 -20.36
C GLY A 46 -10.28 35.76 -20.89
N GLU A 47 -9.77 34.63 -21.35
CA GLU A 47 -10.58 33.43 -21.44
C GLU A 47 -10.95 33.07 -20.01
N LEU A 48 -12.11 33.58 -19.58
CA LEU A 48 -12.90 32.93 -18.55
C LEU A 48 -13.11 31.51 -19.04
N HIS A 49 -12.28 30.59 -18.54
CA HIS A 49 -12.57 29.16 -18.57
C HIS A 49 -13.79 28.97 -17.67
N GLY A 50 -14.97 29.21 -18.24
CA GLY A 50 -16.23 28.85 -17.60
C GLY A 50 -16.34 27.34 -17.59
N GLN A 51 -16.79 26.77 -16.46
CA GLN A 51 -17.18 25.36 -16.34
C GLN A 51 -17.85 24.88 -17.63
N SER A 52 -17.22 23.93 -18.32
CA SER A 52 -17.64 23.50 -19.66
C SER A 52 -18.84 22.53 -19.67
N GLY A 53 -19.49 22.26 -18.53
CA GLY A 53 -20.70 21.44 -18.49
C GLY A 53 -21.36 21.40 -17.12
N THR A 54 -22.67 21.15 -17.09
CA THR A 54 -23.36 20.79 -15.85
C THR A 54 -22.80 19.45 -15.37
N ILE A 55 -22.31 19.40 -14.12
CA ILE A 55 -21.84 18.14 -13.51
C ILE A 55 -22.99 17.13 -13.52
N PRO A 56 -22.85 15.96 -14.17
CA PRO A 56 -23.92 14.98 -14.25
C PRO A 56 -24.17 14.39 -12.86
N SER A 57 -25.44 14.32 -12.44
CA SER A 57 -25.77 13.68 -11.17
C SER A 57 -25.62 12.16 -11.26
N PRO A 58 -25.34 11.46 -10.14
CA PRO A 58 -25.26 10.00 -10.13
C PRO A 58 -26.51 9.34 -10.73
N GLU A 59 -27.70 9.84 -10.42
CA GLU A 59 -28.98 9.32 -10.93
C GLU A 59 -29.11 9.41 -12.42
N SER A 60 -28.61 10.50 -13.01
CA SER A 60 -28.67 10.72 -14.45
C SER A 60 -27.81 9.73 -15.24
N VAL A 61 -26.80 9.14 -14.59
CA VAL A 61 -25.85 8.21 -15.20
C VAL A 61 -26.14 6.75 -14.80
N LEU A 62 -26.32 6.50 -13.50
CA LEU A 62 -26.53 5.16 -12.91
C LEU A 62 -28.00 4.72 -12.97
N GLY A 63 -28.95 5.67 -13.08
CA GLY A 63 -30.38 5.39 -13.03
C GLY A 63 -30.94 5.19 -11.61
N PHE A 64 -30.12 5.39 -10.57
CA PHE A 64 -30.51 5.36 -9.16
C PHE A 64 -29.57 6.27 -8.35
N ARG A 65 -29.99 6.63 -7.14
CA ARG A 65 -29.15 7.41 -6.21
C ARG A 65 -28.24 6.45 -5.45
N PRO A 66 -26.94 6.75 -5.28
CA PRO A 66 -26.11 6.04 -4.34
C PRO A 66 -26.81 5.95 -2.97
N GLY A 67 -26.93 4.72 -2.46
CA GLY A 67 -27.64 4.41 -1.24
C GLY A 67 -29.12 4.01 -1.38
N ASP A 68 -29.75 4.14 -2.55
CA ASP A 68 -31.11 3.64 -2.76
C ASP A 68 -31.21 2.13 -2.43
N ASP A 69 -32.32 1.72 -1.80
CA ASP A 69 -32.53 0.32 -1.41
C ASP A 69 -32.39 -0.63 -2.62
N PHE A 70 -31.77 -1.80 -2.40
CA PHE A 70 -31.59 -2.84 -3.41
C PHE A 70 -30.78 -2.42 -4.64
N LYS A 71 -30.01 -1.33 -4.55
CA LYS A 71 -29.14 -0.84 -5.62
C LYS A 71 -27.69 -0.84 -5.18
N LEU A 72 -26.81 -1.33 -6.05
CA LEU A 72 -25.36 -1.28 -5.92
C LEU A 72 -24.75 -1.00 -7.28
N ALA A 73 -23.87 -0.01 -7.37
CA ALA A 73 -23.05 0.21 -8.56
C ALA A 73 -21.90 -0.81 -8.62
N THR A 74 -21.70 -1.44 -9.78
CA THR A 74 -20.48 -2.23 -10.03
C THR A 74 -19.25 -1.32 -10.15
N TYR A 75 -18.04 -1.91 -10.18
CA TYR A 75 -16.83 -1.14 -10.42
C TYR A 75 -16.87 -0.44 -11.77
N GLU A 76 -17.35 -1.13 -12.81
CA GLU A 76 -17.43 -0.58 -14.16
C GLU A 76 -18.39 0.61 -14.24
N GLU A 77 -19.52 0.56 -13.53
CA GLU A 77 -20.46 1.68 -13.43
C GLU A 77 -19.86 2.86 -12.64
N SER A 78 -19.18 2.57 -11.52
CA SER A 78 -18.49 3.57 -10.70
C SER A 78 -17.42 4.31 -11.52
N ILE A 79 -16.48 3.58 -12.14
CA ILE A 79 -15.43 4.20 -12.96
C ILE A 79 -16.00 4.91 -14.19
N GLY A 80 -17.03 4.34 -14.83
CA GLY A 80 -17.74 5.00 -15.93
C GLY A 80 -18.35 6.34 -15.50
N TYR A 81 -18.79 6.48 -14.25
CA TYR A 81 -19.23 7.75 -13.68
C TYR A 81 -18.07 8.70 -13.39
N PHE A 82 -17.00 8.24 -12.73
CA PHE A 82 -15.81 9.06 -12.45
C PHE A 82 -15.15 9.60 -13.73
N GLN A 83 -15.11 8.84 -14.83
CA GLN A 83 -14.65 9.31 -16.13
C GLN A 83 -15.52 10.45 -16.70
N ARG A 84 -16.82 10.44 -16.42
CA ARG A 84 -17.72 11.53 -16.82
C ARG A 84 -17.52 12.76 -15.95
N LEU A 85 -17.23 12.59 -14.66
CA LEU A 85 -16.88 13.69 -13.76
C LEU A 85 -15.57 14.37 -14.20
N ASP A 86 -14.54 13.57 -14.50
CA ASP A 86 -13.24 14.03 -15.01
C ASP A 86 -13.39 14.85 -16.31
N ALA A 87 -14.23 14.36 -17.24
CA ALA A 87 -14.51 15.08 -18.48
C ALA A 87 -15.34 16.37 -18.30
N ALA A 88 -16.07 16.50 -17.19
CA ALA A 88 -17.02 17.60 -16.95
C ALA A 88 -16.49 18.68 -15.99
N SER A 89 -15.41 18.41 -15.24
CA SER A 89 -14.94 19.27 -14.14
C SER A 89 -13.44 19.49 -14.17
N GLU A 90 -13.01 20.74 -13.97
CA GLU A 90 -11.60 21.09 -13.75
C GLU A 90 -11.14 20.85 -12.30
N LEU A 91 -12.07 20.48 -11.40
CA LEU A 91 -11.80 20.24 -9.98
C LEU A 91 -11.47 18.76 -9.68
N LEU A 92 -11.54 17.89 -10.69
CA LEU A 92 -11.22 16.47 -10.58
C LEU A 92 -10.23 16.05 -11.66
N ARG A 93 -9.25 15.22 -11.29
CA ARG A 93 -8.39 14.48 -12.23
C ARG A 93 -8.42 12.99 -11.89
N LEU A 94 -8.93 12.16 -12.79
CA LEU A 94 -8.89 10.70 -12.66
C LEU A 94 -7.53 10.16 -13.12
N VAL A 95 -6.88 9.37 -12.26
CA VAL A 95 -5.53 8.86 -12.49
C VAL A 95 -5.53 7.34 -12.41
N GLU A 96 -5.07 6.66 -13.46
CA GLU A 96 -4.75 5.23 -13.41
C GLU A 96 -3.45 5.03 -12.61
N VAL A 97 -3.49 4.21 -11.57
CA VAL A 97 -2.39 4.01 -10.60
C VAL A 97 -1.80 2.59 -10.65
N GLY A 98 -2.42 1.69 -11.40
CA GLY A 98 -1.93 0.33 -11.61
C GLY A 98 -3.00 -0.60 -12.14
N ARG A 99 -2.82 -1.90 -11.91
CA ARG A 99 -3.78 -2.95 -12.26
C ARG A 99 -4.05 -3.85 -11.05
N THR A 100 -5.23 -4.47 -11.02
CA THR A 100 -5.59 -5.46 -10.01
C THR A 100 -5.05 -6.86 -10.33
N SER A 101 -5.22 -7.79 -9.40
CA SER A 101 -4.85 -9.20 -9.54
C SER A 101 -5.64 -9.95 -10.64
N GLU A 102 -6.81 -9.43 -11.04
CA GLU A 102 -7.56 -9.87 -12.23
C GLU A 102 -7.34 -8.98 -13.46
N GLY A 103 -6.40 -8.02 -13.40
CA GLY A 103 -5.96 -7.21 -14.54
C GLY A 103 -6.82 -5.98 -14.85
N ARG A 104 -7.79 -5.63 -13.98
CA ARG A 104 -8.60 -4.40 -14.13
C ARG A 104 -7.71 -3.17 -13.94
N PRO A 105 -7.84 -2.11 -14.76
CA PRO A 105 -7.20 -0.83 -14.46
C PRO A 105 -7.69 -0.31 -13.12
N PHE A 106 -6.77 0.16 -12.29
CA PHE A 106 -7.04 0.63 -10.94
C PHE A 106 -6.86 2.16 -10.90
N TYR A 107 -7.86 2.89 -10.39
CA TYR A 107 -7.91 4.35 -10.43
C TYR A 107 -8.03 4.99 -9.05
N MET A 108 -7.55 6.23 -8.99
CA MET A 108 -7.79 7.20 -7.93
C MET A 108 -8.22 8.53 -8.56
N ALA A 109 -9.11 9.28 -7.93
CA ALA A 109 -9.46 10.65 -8.30
C ALA A 109 -8.75 11.66 -7.40
N LEU A 110 -8.07 12.63 -8.01
CA LEU A 110 -7.56 13.81 -7.31
C LEU A 110 -8.61 14.91 -7.38
N ILE A 111 -9.09 15.38 -6.23
CA ILE A 111 -10.09 16.45 -6.12
C ILE A 111 -9.47 17.64 -5.38
N SER A 112 -9.49 18.82 -6.01
CA SER A 112 -8.98 20.07 -5.42
C SER A 112 -9.43 21.26 -6.28
N SER A 113 -9.03 22.49 -5.93
CA SER A 113 -9.16 23.62 -6.85
C SER A 113 -8.36 23.40 -8.13
N ALA A 114 -8.81 23.96 -9.24
CA ALA A 114 -8.11 23.85 -10.54
C ALA A 114 -6.65 24.36 -10.43
N GLU A 115 -6.44 25.47 -9.72
CA GLU A 115 -5.10 26.02 -9.43
C GLU A 115 -4.21 25.02 -8.67
N ASN A 116 -4.78 24.32 -7.69
CA ASN A 116 -4.02 23.32 -6.94
C ASN A 116 -3.68 22.10 -7.80
N LEU A 117 -4.59 21.66 -8.67
CA LEU A 117 -4.37 20.52 -9.58
C LEU A 117 -3.35 20.83 -10.68
N GLU A 118 -3.25 22.08 -11.13
CA GLU A 118 -2.17 22.53 -12.02
C GLU A 118 -0.80 22.49 -11.33
N GLN A 119 -0.75 22.73 -10.02
CA GLN A 119 0.46 22.71 -9.20
C GLN A 119 0.62 21.41 -8.38
N ALA A 120 -0.09 20.35 -8.74
CA ALA A 120 -0.14 19.13 -7.94
C ALA A 120 1.25 18.51 -7.71
N ASP A 121 2.13 18.52 -8.73
CA ASP A 121 3.51 18.03 -8.62
C ASP A 121 4.34 18.83 -7.60
N HIS A 122 4.13 20.16 -7.53
CA HIS A 122 4.82 21.03 -6.57
C HIS A 122 4.37 20.74 -5.14
N TYR A 123 3.06 20.63 -4.91
CA TYR A 123 2.53 20.30 -3.59
C TYR A 123 2.87 18.87 -3.15
N ARG A 124 2.95 17.93 -4.10
CA ARG A 124 3.46 16.57 -3.87
C ARG A 124 4.93 16.61 -3.40
N GLU A 125 5.79 17.40 -4.05
CA GLU A 125 7.20 17.56 -3.64
C GLU A 125 7.32 18.18 -2.24
N ILE A 126 6.48 19.16 -1.89
CA ILE A 126 6.42 19.71 -0.52
C ILE A 126 6.06 18.60 0.49
N SER A 127 5.04 17.81 0.18
CA SER A 127 4.60 16.68 1.01
C SER A 127 5.73 15.67 1.22
N PHE A 128 6.39 15.27 0.12
CA PHE A 128 7.54 14.37 0.12
C PHE A 128 8.70 14.93 0.96
N ARG A 129 9.07 16.19 0.76
CA ARG A 129 10.17 16.82 1.50
C ARG A 129 9.91 16.87 3.01
N LEU A 130 8.67 17.05 3.42
CA LEU A 130 8.28 17.05 4.84
C LEU A 130 8.16 15.64 5.42
N ALA A 131 7.86 14.62 4.61
CA ALA A 131 7.92 13.22 5.01
C ALA A 131 9.35 12.73 5.27
N HIS A 132 10.33 13.28 4.53
CA HIS A 132 11.75 12.92 4.59
C HIS A 132 12.61 14.07 5.15
N PRO A 133 12.67 14.27 6.47
CA PRO A 133 13.18 15.49 7.13
C PRO A 133 14.71 15.67 7.09
N GLU A 134 15.48 14.69 6.61
CA GLU A 134 16.94 14.76 6.60
C GLU A 134 17.43 16.03 5.89
N GLY A 135 18.33 16.79 6.53
CA GLY A 135 18.88 18.04 6.00
C GLY A 135 17.89 19.21 5.92
N LEU A 136 16.71 19.13 6.56
CA LEU A 136 15.75 20.22 6.65
C LEU A 136 15.78 20.85 8.05
N SER A 137 15.77 22.19 8.13
CA SER A 137 15.60 22.89 9.41
C SER A 137 14.12 23.10 9.75
N ASP A 138 13.82 23.33 11.04
CA ASP A 138 12.45 23.63 11.48
C ASP A 138 11.88 24.91 10.84
N VAL A 139 12.74 25.88 10.50
CA VAL A 139 12.30 27.13 9.85
C VAL A 139 11.88 26.86 8.41
N GLU A 140 12.67 26.09 7.66
CA GLU A 140 12.34 25.68 6.30
C GLU A 140 11.11 24.78 6.27
N ALA A 141 11.02 23.80 7.18
CA ALA A 141 9.85 22.93 7.29
C ALA A 141 8.56 23.71 7.57
N ARG A 142 8.59 24.74 8.44
CA ARG A 142 7.43 25.61 8.67
C ARG A 142 7.09 26.48 7.46
N ALA A 143 8.07 26.90 6.67
CA ALA A 143 7.81 27.63 5.44
C ALA A 143 7.08 26.73 4.43
N LEU A 144 7.62 25.53 4.20
CA LEU A 144 7.01 24.51 3.34
C LEU A 144 5.61 24.12 3.80
N ALA A 145 5.39 23.91 5.11
CA ALA A 145 4.09 23.54 5.64
C ALA A 145 3.01 24.62 5.48
N ARG A 146 3.39 25.91 5.49
CA ARG A 146 2.45 27.02 5.23
C ARG A 146 2.05 27.11 3.76
N GLU A 147 3.02 26.87 2.88
CA GLU A 147 2.84 26.87 1.43
C GLU A 147 2.04 25.66 0.95
N GLY A 148 2.36 24.48 1.47
CA GLY A 148 1.79 23.20 1.06
C GLY A 148 0.29 23.08 1.29
N LYS A 149 -0.28 22.05 0.64
CA LYS A 149 -1.67 21.61 0.82
C LYS A 149 -1.68 20.30 1.58
N ALA A 150 -2.71 20.05 2.39
CA ALA A 150 -2.86 18.75 3.00
C ALA A 150 -3.21 17.72 1.93
N VAL A 151 -2.51 16.60 1.89
CA VAL A 151 -2.84 15.46 1.04
C VAL A 151 -3.60 14.44 1.89
N VAL A 152 -4.85 14.17 1.53
CA VAL A 152 -5.78 13.33 2.30
C VAL A 152 -6.26 12.18 1.44
N HIS A 153 -6.14 10.95 1.95
CA HIS A 153 -6.70 9.75 1.34
C HIS A 153 -7.99 9.36 2.05
N ILE A 154 -9.08 9.20 1.27
CA ILE A 154 -10.30 8.49 1.69
C ILE A 154 -10.68 7.51 0.57
N ASP A 155 -11.17 6.33 0.94
CA ASP A 155 -11.52 5.29 -0.01
C ASP A 155 -12.92 4.69 0.16
N GLY A 156 -13.33 3.93 -0.85
CA GLY A 156 -14.54 3.13 -0.88
C GLY A 156 -14.35 1.72 -0.32
N ALA A 157 -13.64 1.56 0.79
CA ALA A 157 -13.31 0.30 1.47
C ALA A 157 -12.33 -0.63 0.75
N VAL A 158 -11.57 -1.33 1.58
CA VAL A 158 -10.70 -2.45 1.21
C VAL A 158 -11.45 -3.78 1.14
N HIS A 159 -12.52 -3.96 1.92
CA HIS A 159 -13.37 -5.14 1.82
C HIS A 159 -14.54 -4.90 0.87
N ALA A 160 -14.59 -5.64 -0.23
CA ALA A 160 -15.66 -5.46 -1.22
C ALA A 160 -17.06 -5.81 -0.71
N SER A 161 -17.17 -6.66 0.32
CA SER A 161 -18.45 -7.00 0.96
C SER A 161 -19.08 -5.85 1.76
N GLU A 162 -18.32 -4.80 2.03
CA GLU A 162 -18.73 -3.62 2.82
C GLU A 162 -19.29 -2.56 1.87
N VAL A 163 -20.49 -2.83 1.36
CA VAL A 163 -20.96 -2.23 0.11
C VAL A 163 -21.26 -0.72 0.18
N ALA A 164 -21.49 -0.13 1.36
CA ALA A 164 -21.83 1.28 1.46
C ALA A 164 -20.65 2.19 1.09
N ALA A 165 -19.42 1.79 1.41
CA ALA A 165 -18.24 2.60 1.18
C ALA A 165 -18.04 2.92 -0.31
N HIS A 166 -18.17 1.90 -1.17
CA HIS A 166 -18.06 2.03 -2.64
C HIS A 166 -19.15 2.95 -3.23
N GLN A 167 -20.32 3.05 -2.58
CA GLN A 167 -21.40 3.94 -3.03
C GLN A 167 -21.19 5.38 -2.51
N HIS A 168 -20.66 5.52 -1.29
CA HIS A 168 -20.38 6.82 -0.68
C HIS A 168 -19.39 7.64 -1.52
N THR A 169 -18.37 7.01 -2.10
CA THR A 169 -17.35 7.74 -2.89
C THR A 169 -17.94 8.40 -4.13
N ILE A 170 -18.94 7.78 -4.76
CA ILE A 170 -19.68 8.33 -5.91
C ILE A 170 -20.43 9.60 -5.50
N GLN A 171 -21.13 9.56 -4.36
CA GLN A 171 -21.91 10.69 -3.85
C GLN A 171 -21.00 11.82 -3.35
N LEU A 172 -19.97 11.49 -2.55
CA LEU A 172 -18.99 12.45 -2.04
C LEU A 172 -18.30 13.23 -3.17
N ALA A 173 -17.89 12.54 -4.26
CA ALA A 173 -17.28 13.20 -5.40
C ALA A 173 -18.25 14.21 -6.04
N TYR A 174 -19.52 13.81 -6.26
CA TYR A 174 -20.53 14.70 -6.82
C TYR A 174 -20.78 15.94 -5.94
N ASP A 175 -20.89 15.75 -4.64
CA ASP A 175 -21.19 16.83 -3.70
C ASP A 175 -20.02 17.82 -3.58
N LEU A 176 -18.76 17.34 -3.58
CA LEU A 176 -17.60 18.23 -3.62
C LEU A 176 -17.54 19.04 -4.93
N LEU A 177 -17.87 18.42 -6.06
CA LEU A 177 -17.81 19.06 -7.37
C LEU A 177 -18.93 20.08 -7.62
N THR A 178 -20.10 19.87 -7.02
CA THR A 178 -21.25 20.76 -7.13
C THR A 178 -21.38 21.75 -5.98
N GLY A 179 -20.74 21.46 -4.85
CA GLY A 179 -20.78 22.26 -3.63
C GLY A 179 -19.79 23.42 -3.59
N GLY A 180 -19.09 23.73 -4.69
CA GLY A 180 -18.04 24.76 -4.71
C GLY A 180 -18.47 26.19 -4.32
N ASP A 181 -19.78 26.45 -4.22
CA ASP A 181 -20.36 27.70 -3.68
C ASP A 181 -20.53 27.72 -2.17
N ASP A 182 -20.52 26.55 -1.53
CA ASP A 182 -20.49 26.41 -0.08
C ASP A 182 -19.10 26.82 0.46
N PRO A 183 -19.02 27.72 1.47
CA PRO A 183 -17.74 28.16 2.03
C PRO A 183 -16.88 27.04 2.64
N GLU A 184 -17.49 26.00 3.23
CA GLU A 184 -16.77 24.84 3.79
C GLU A 184 -16.12 24.04 2.66
N ILE A 185 -16.90 23.68 1.64
CA ILE A 185 -16.42 22.91 0.48
C ILE A 185 -15.35 23.70 -0.30
N ARG A 186 -15.55 25.01 -0.49
CA ARG A 186 -14.55 25.87 -1.12
C ARG A 186 -13.24 25.88 -0.32
N ALA A 187 -13.31 25.99 1.01
CA ALA A 187 -12.13 25.94 1.85
C ALA A 187 -11.40 24.59 1.76
N ILE A 188 -12.14 23.49 1.66
CA ILE A 188 -11.59 22.15 1.39
C ILE A 188 -10.84 22.13 0.05
N LEU A 189 -11.50 22.51 -1.05
CA LEU A 189 -10.90 22.53 -2.39
C LEU A 189 -9.64 23.40 -2.45
N ASP A 190 -9.63 24.53 -1.76
CA ASP A 190 -8.50 25.46 -1.77
C ASP A 190 -7.30 24.97 -0.95
N ASN A 191 -7.49 24.10 0.04
CA ASN A 191 -6.46 23.74 1.03
C ASN A 191 -6.06 22.27 1.03
N VAL A 192 -6.82 21.41 0.36
CA VAL A 192 -6.65 19.95 0.35
C VAL A 192 -6.47 19.45 -1.08
N ILE A 193 -5.48 18.57 -1.28
CA ILE A 193 -5.43 17.68 -2.44
C ILE A 193 -6.03 16.35 -1.97
N PHE A 194 -7.27 16.11 -2.35
CA PHE A 194 -8.02 14.95 -1.92
C PHE A 194 -7.79 13.77 -2.87
N MET A 195 -7.17 12.71 -2.36
CA MET A 195 -6.99 11.41 -3.00
C MET A 195 -8.20 10.51 -2.69
N LEU A 196 -9.23 10.60 -3.53
CA LEU A 196 -10.42 9.75 -3.41
C LEU A 196 -10.23 8.47 -4.21
N TRP A 197 -10.25 7.32 -3.54
CA TRP A 197 -10.26 6.02 -4.21
C TRP A 197 -11.70 5.52 -4.33
N PRO A 198 -12.24 5.31 -5.54
CA PRO A 198 -13.59 4.79 -5.71
C PRO A 198 -13.83 3.50 -4.91
N THR A 199 -12.82 2.64 -4.84
CA THR A 199 -12.73 1.43 -4.02
C THR A 199 -11.25 1.04 -3.89
N LEU A 200 -10.86 0.33 -2.83
CA LEU A 200 -9.54 -0.34 -2.78
C LEU A 200 -9.58 -1.79 -3.27
N ASN A 201 -10.77 -2.29 -3.65
CA ASN A 201 -10.98 -3.65 -4.13
C ASN A 201 -11.85 -3.69 -5.39
N PRO A 202 -11.33 -3.27 -6.55
CA PRO A 202 -12.09 -3.19 -7.79
C PRO A 202 -12.67 -4.53 -8.25
N ASP A 203 -11.90 -5.61 -8.10
CA ASP A 203 -12.30 -6.94 -8.55
C ASP A 203 -13.49 -7.45 -7.73
N GLY A 204 -13.40 -7.32 -6.41
CA GLY A 204 -14.43 -7.75 -5.48
C GLY A 204 -15.70 -6.92 -5.56
N GLN A 205 -15.62 -5.60 -5.83
CA GLN A 205 -16.80 -4.73 -5.88
C GLN A 205 -17.83 -5.26 -6.90
N THR A 206 -17.39 -5.59 -8.12
CA THR A 206 -18.28 -6.14 -9.15
C THR A 206 -18.80 -7.53 -8.77
N MET A 207 -17.94 -8.41 -8.25
CA MET A 207 -18.36 -9.75 -7.81
C MET A 207 -19.48 -9.69 -6.76
N VAL A 208 -19.32 -8.80 -5.77
CA VAL A 208 -20.29 -8.63 -4.68
C VAL A 208 -21.58 -7.98 -5.18
N ALA A 209 -21.49 -6.93 -5.99
CA ALA A 209 -22.66 -6.25 -6.53
C ALA A 209 -23.51 -7.18 -7.41
N GLU A 210 -22.89 -7.91 -8.34
CA GLU A 210 -23.59 -8.85 -9.21
C GLU A 210 -24.23 -10.01 -8.42
N TRP A 211 -23.50 -10.57 -7.45
CA TRP A 211 -24.03 -11.62 -6.59
C TRP A 211 -25.28 -11.15 -5.85
N TYR A 212 -25.21 -10.01 -5.18
CA TYR A 212 -26.35 -9.45 -4.46
C TYR A 212 -27.53 -9.16 -5.40
N LEU A 213 -27.30 -8.42 -6.48
CA LEU A 213 -28.36 -8.01 -7.43
C LEU A 213 -29.05 -9.22 -8.09
N SER A 214 -28.32 -10.32 -8.31
CA SER A 214 -28.92 -11.55 -8.84
C SER A 214 -29.84 -12.27 -7.84
N ASN A 215 -29.71 -11.99 -6.55
CA ASN A 215 -30.48 -12.61 -5.47
C ASN A 215 -31.59 -11.71 -4.91
N VAL A 216 -31.63 -10.41 -5.26
CA VAL A 216 -32.67 -9.46 -4.82
C VAL A 216 -34.08 -10.01 -5.12
N GLY A 217 -34.95 -9.97 -4.11
CA GLY A 217 -36.32 -10.48 -4.21
C GLY A 217 -36.47 -12.00 -4.12
N THR A 218 -35.37 -12.73 -3.90
CA THR A 218 -35.39 -14.19 -3.68
C THR A 218 -35.21 -14.53 -2.19
N PRO A 219 -35.47 -15.77 -1.74
CA PRO A 219 -35.14 -16.21 -0.38
C PRO A 219 -33.64 -16.17 -0.03
N TYR A 220 -32.77 -15.92 -1.00
CA TYR A 220 -31.32 -15.92 -0.86
C TYR A 220 -30.70 -14.51 -0.91
N GLU A 221 -31.52 -13.45 -0.87
CA GLU A 221 -31.11 -12.04 -1.05
C GLU A 221 -29.88 -11.62 -0.22
N THR A 222 -29.75 -12.09 1.02
CA THR A 222 -28.63 -11.75 1.92
C THR A 222 -27.61 -12.88 2.06
N SER A 223 -27.62 -13.87 1.17
CA SER A 223 -26.65 -14.97 1.20
C SER A 223 -25.25 -14.45 0.90
N SER A 224 -24.26 -14.93 1.64
CA SER A 224 -22.86 -14.58 1.39
C SER A 224 -22.39 -15.04 0.01
N LEU A 225 -21.49 -14.26 -0.60
CA LEU A 225 -20.78 -14.62 -1.83
C LEU A 225 -20.01 -15.96 -1.60
N PRO A 226 -20.18 -16.99 -2.46
CA PRO A 226 -19.50 -18.28 -2.32
C PRO A 226 -18.04 -18.27 -2.84
N GLU A 227 -17.45 -17.09 -3.02
CA GLU A 227 -16.09 -16.89 -3.53
C GLU A 227 -15.36 -15.83 -2.69
N LEU A 228 -14.03 -15.88 -2.67
CA LEU A 228 -13.25 -14.79 -2.07
C LEU A 228 -13.31 -13.57 -3.00
N TYR A 229 -13.80 -12.45 -2.47
CA TYR A 229 -13.92 -11.21 -3.25
C TYR A 229 -12.57 -10.55 -3.55
N GLN A 230 -11.52 -10.85 -2.78
CA GLN A 230 -10.14 -10.57 -3.15
C GLN A 230 -9.48 -11.88 -3.54
N LYS A 231 -8.83 -11.91 -4.71
CA LYS A 231 -8.07 -13.08 -5.16
C LYS A 231 -7.12 -13.55 -4.07
N TYR A 232 -7.18 -14.85 -3.78
CA TYR A 232 -6.43 -15.56 -2.73
C TYR A 232 -6.74 -15.21 -1.27
N VAL A 233 -6.93 -13.94 -0.94
CA VAL A 233 -6.87 -13.52 0.48
C VAL A 233 -8.22 -13.12 1.07
N GLY A 234 -9.23 -12.86 0.24
CA GLY A 234 -10.53 -12.38 0.72
C GLY A 234 -10.38 -11.17 1.66
N HIS A 235 -10.79 -11.35 2.92
CA HIS A 235 -10.76 -10.33 3.96
C HIS A 235 -9.36 -10.05 4.52
N ASP A 236 -8.39 -10.95 4.32
CA ASP A 236 -7.00 -10.71 4.76
C ASP A 236 -6.28 -9.64 3.92
N ASN A 237 -6.95 -9.03 2.94
CA ASN A 237 -6.38 -7.92 2.18
C ASN A 237 -6.11 -6.68 3.06
N ASN A 238 -6.91 -6.45 4.11
CA ASN A 238 -6.60 -5.48 5.17
C ASN A 238 -5.65 -6.05 6.25
N ARG A 239 -4.84 -7.07 5.94
CA ARG A 239 -3.75 -7.58 6.79
C ARG A 239 -2.40 -7.59 6.06
N ASP A 240 -2.39 -7.12 4.81
CA ASP A 240 -1.26 -7.28 3.89
C ASP A 240 -0.35 -6.03 3.83
N ALA A 241 -0.54 -5.03 4.71
CA ALA A 241 0.09 -3.72 4.57
C ALA A 241 1.62 -3.74 4.55
N TYR A 242 2.24 -4.50 5.45
CA TYR A 242 3.71 -4.62 5.50
C TYR A 242 4.23 -5.82 4.69
N MET A 243 3.39 -6.81 4.38
CA MET A 243 3.78 -7.99 3.60
C MET A 243 3.71 -7.77 2.10
N LEU A 244 2.77 -6.92 1.65
CA LEU A 244 2.59 -6.51 0.27
C LEU A 244 2.55 -7.70 -0.71
N ASN A 245 1.88 -8.78 -0.32
CA ASN A 245 1.75 -9.98 -1.15
C ASN A 245 0.84 -9.75 -2.35
N MET A 246 -0.22 -8.96 -2.17
CA MET A 246 -1.21 -8.67 -3.21
C MET A 246 -0.73 -7.52 -4.09
N VAL A 247 -1.14 -7.55 -5.36
CA VAL A 247 -0.83 -6.50 -6.34
C VAL A 247 -1.45 -5.18 -5.92
N GLU A 248 -2.68 -5.22 -5.42
CA GLU A 248 -3.44 -4.08 -4.94
C GLU A 248 -2.70 -3.39 -3.78
N SER A 249 -2.19 -4.16 -2.80
CA SER A 249 -1.38 -3.63 -1.69
C SER A 249 -0.12 -2.92 -2.21
N ARG A 250 0.54 -3.46 -3.25
CA ARG A 250 1.73 -2.85 -3.87
C ARG A 250 1.38 -1.56 -4.62
N VAL A 251 0.26 -1.54 -5.34
CA VAL A 251 -0.24 -0.33 -6.03
C VAL A 251 -0.56 0.77 -5.01
N ILE A 252 -1.26 0.43 -3.93
CA ILE A 252 -1.58 1.35 -2.82
C ILE A 252 -0.31 1.87 -2.16
N GLY A 253 0.60 0.97 -1.75
CA GLY A 253 1.85 1.31 -1.09
C GLY A 253 2.73 2.23 -1.94
N ARG A 254 2.89 1.92 -3.24
CA ARG A 254 3.62 2.77 -4.18
C ARG A 254 2.98 4.15 -4.32
N THR A 255 1.66 4.20 -4.45
CA THR A 255 0.93 5.48 -4.58
C THR A 255 1.10 6.33 -3.31
N TRP A 256 1.09 5.73 -2.13
CA TRP A 256 1.38 6.45 -0.88
C TRP A 256 2.82 6.93 -0.77
N ARG A 257 3.81 6.20 -1.28
CA ARG A 257 5.21 6.68 -1.35
C ARG A 257 5.41 7.78 -2.39
N GLU A 258 4.59 7.81 -3.45
CA GLU A 258 4.62 8.90 -4.43
C GLU A 258 4.00 10.18 -3.86
N TRP A 259 2.91 10.09 -3.10
CA TRP A 259 2.15 11.26 -2.62
C TRP A 259 2.42 11.68 -1.17
N GLU A 260 2.92 10.76 -0.34
CA GLU A 260 3.22 10.95 1.08
C GLU A 260 2.06 11.63 1.86
N PRO A 261 0.83 11.05 1.87
CA PRO A 261 -0.34 11.70 2.45
C PRO A 261 -0.18 11.99 3.95
N GLN A 262 -0.83 13.03 4.46
CA GLN A 262 -0.87 13.34 5.89
C GLN A 262 -1.97 12.56 6.62
N ILE A 263 -3.08 12.28 5.94
CA ILE A 263 -4.22 11.52 6.48
C ILE A 263 -4.55 10.37 5.54
N ILE A 264 -4.75 9.17 6.09
CA ILE A 264 -5.36 8.02 5.42
C ILE A 264 -6.58 7.59 6.22
N TYR A 265 -7.76 7.63 5.62
CA TYR A 265 -9.01 7.23 6.24
C TYR A 265 -9.68 6.13 5.40
N VAL A 266 -9.67 4.91 5.94
CA VAL A 266 -10.25 3.74 5.28
C VAL A 266 -11.64 3.48 5.83
N GLN A 267 -12.62 3.37 4.94
CA GLN A 267 -14.01 3.12 5.31
C GLN A 267 -14.24 1.62 5.51
N HIS A 268 -14.95 1.26 6.58
CA HIS A 268 -15.29 -0.14 6.88
C HIS A 268 -16.74 -0.34 7.29
N GLN A 269 -17.19 -1.61 7.24
CA GLN A 269 -18.45 -2.09 7.80
C GLN A 269 -18.32 -3.52 8.36
N THR A 270 -19.09 -3.94 9.36
CA THR A 270 -20.15 -3.22 10.05
C THR A 270 -19.76 -2.91 11.49
N ALA A 271 -20.22 -1.77 11.99
CA ALA A 271 -20.14 -1.45 13.40
C ALA A 271 -20.80 -2.54 14.28
N PRO A 272 -20.29 -2.80 15.50
CA PRO A 272 -20.96 -3.65 16.47
C PRO A 272 -22.36 -3.12 16.74
N PHE A 273 -23.37 -3.97 16.59
CA PHE A 273 -24.73 -3.58 16.92
C PHE A 273 -24.81 -3.16 18.41
N PRO A 274 -25.62 -2.16 18.79
CA PRO A 274 -26.46 -1.29 17.97
C PRO A 274 -25.80 -0.01 17.44
N THR A 275 -24.48 0.16 17.59
CA THR A 275 -23.71 1.30 17.04
C THR A 275 -24.08 1.54 15.57
N ARG A 276 -24.19 2.81 15.16
CA ARG A 276 -24.41 3.20 13.76
C ARG A 276 -23.12 3.54 13.04
N ILE A 277 -22.15 4.11 13.74
CA ILE A 277 -20.77 4.23 13.27
C ILE A 277 -19.80 4.18 14.45
N TRP A 278 -18.76 3.36 14.36
CA TRP A 278 -17.66 3.32 15.31
C TRP A 278 -16.52 4.20 14.80
N LEU A 279 -15.97 5.02 15.68
CA LEU A 279 -14.96 6.03 15.35
C LEU A 279 -13.76 5.89 16.31
N PRO A 280 -12.54 6.26 15.87
CA PRO A 280 -11.42 6.44 16.79
C PRO A 280 -11.80 7.46 17.90
N PRO A 281 -11.18 7.44 19.09
CA PRO A 281 -10.01 6.66 19.51
C PRO A 281 -10.22 5.14 19.50
N PHE A 282 -9.13 4.41 19.19
CA PHE A 282 -9.05 2.95 19.26
C PHE A 282 -9.12 2.43 20.69
N ASP A 283 -9.62 1.20 20.83
CA ASP A 283 -9.57 0.46 22.09
C ASP A 283 -8.14 0.00 22.43
N GLU A 284 -7.92 -0.38 23.68
CA GLU A 284 -6.62 -0.86 24.15
C GLU A 284 -6.46 -2.37 23.89
N PRO A 285 -5.25 -2.83 23.51
CA PRO A 285 -4.00 -2.08 23.47
C PRO A 285 -3.72 -1.46 22.09
N VAL A 286 -3.13 -0.27 22.07
CA VAL A 286 -2.59 0.33 20.84
C VAL A 286 -1.09 0.05 20.66
N GLY A 287 -0.61 0.08 19.42
CA GLY A 287 0.80 -0.13 19.09
C GLY A 287 1.76 0.85 19.81
N ASN A 288 2.80 0.30 20.46
CA ASN A 288 3.69 1.04 21.37
C ASN A 288 4.67 2.02 20.71
N ARG A 289 4.80 2.00 19.38
CA ARG A 289 5.86 2.71 18.63
C ARG A 289 5.34 3.89 17.81
N VAL A 290 4.03 4.08 17.76
CA VAL A 290 3.40 5.18 17.03
C VAL A 290 3.78 6.52 17.64
N HIS A 291 4.10 7.50 16.80
CA HIS A 291 4.42 8.83 17.28
C HIS A 291 3.18 9.48 17.94
N PRO A 292 3.27 10.06 19.15
CA PRO A 292 2.10 10.59 19.86
C PRO A 292 1.29 11.65 19.09
N LEU A 293 1.95 12.43 18.21
CA LEU A 293 1.23 13.40 17.35
C LEU A 293 0.28 12.72 16.37
N MET A 294 0.63 11.54 15.83
CA MET A 294 -0.25 10.80 14.91
C MET A 294 -1.46 10.27 15.67
N ALA A 295 -1.23 9.62 16.82
CA ALA A 295 -2.31 9.12 17.68
C ALA A 295 -3.26 10.25 18.13
N ARG A 296 -2.72 11.41 18.52
CA ARG A 296 -3.55 12.57 18.92
C ARG A 296 -4.32 13.19 17.76
N THR A 297 -3.75 13.18 16.55
CA THR A 297 -4.45 13.63 15.34
C THR A 297 -5.65 12.72 15.05
N VAL A 298 -5.44 11.40 15.04
CA VAL A 298 -6.52 10.41 14.85
C VAL A 298 -7.62 10.55 15.90
N ASN A 299 -7.26 10.68 17.18
CA ASN A 299 -8.24 10.87 18.25
C ASN A 299 -9.05 12.17 18.09
N THR A 300 -8.42 13.24 17.59
CA THR A 300 -9.10 14.51 17.33
C THR A 300 -10.08 14.39 16.17
N LEU A 301 -9.66 13.75 15.07
CA LEU A 301 -10.52 13.45 13.92
C LEU A 301 -11.73 12.61 14.37
N GLY A 302 -11.50 11.59 15.18
CA GLY A 302 -12.54 10.79 15.85
C GLY A 302 -13.64 11.60 16.50
N MET A 303 -13.24 12.52 17.39
CA MET A 303 -14.17 13.40 18.09
C MET A 303 -14.88 14.41 17.16
N LEU A 304 -14.18 14.91 16.14
CA LEU A 304 -14.76 15.85 15.17
C LEU A 304 -15.81 15.17 14.29
N MET A 305 -15.57 13.92 13.86
CA MET A 305 -16.56 13.12 13.15
C MET A 305 -17.81 12.90 14.01
N ALA A 306 -17.63 12.53 15.29
CA ALA A 306 -18.74 12.37 16.22
C ALA A 306 -19.55 13.67 16.38
N GLN A 307 -18.88 14.81 16.54
CA GLN A 307 -19.56 16.10 16.60
C GLN A 307 -20.31 16.41 15.30
N GLY A 308 -19.70 16.19 14.14
CA GLY A 308 -20.32 16.45 12.83
C GLY A 308 -21.58 15.61 12.57
N LEU A 309 -21.60 14.38 13.09
CA LEU A 309 -22.77 13.50 13.07
C LEU A 309 -23.89 14.03 13.98
N GLU A 310 -23.56 14.44 15.21
CA GLU A 310 -24.54 15.01 16.15
C GLU A 310 -25.17 16.30 15.61
N GLU A 311 -24.38 17.18 14.99
CA GLU A 311 -24.87 18.42 14.36
C GLU A 311 -25.89 18.16 13.25
N ARG A 312 -25.83 16.98 12.62
CA ARG A 312 -26.75 16.53 11.56
C ARG A 312 -27.87 15.64 12.09
N GLY A 313 -27.94 15.40 13.41
CA GLY A 313 -28.92 14.50 14.02
C GLY A 313 -28.67 13.01 13.72
N GLN A 314 -27.46 12.67 13.27
CA GLN A 314 -27.02 11.31 12.98
C GLN A 314 -26.56 10.64 14.28
N VAL A 315 -27.53 10.10 15.03
CA VAL A 315 -27.31 9.49 16.34
C VAL A 315 -26.62 8.12 16.25
N GLY A 316 -26.02 7.68 17.34
CA GLY A 316 -25.53 6.31 17.45
C GLY A 316 -24.05 6.12 17.15
N ALA A 317 -23.26 7.20 17.18
CA ALA A 317 -21.80 7.16 17.02
C ALA A 317 -21.12 6.73 18.33
N THR A 318 -20.20 5.77 18.27
CA THR A 318 -19.42 5.29 19.43
C THR A 318 -17.91 5.38 19.19
N HIS A 319 -17.17 5.23 20.29
CA HIS A 319 -15.72 5.09 20.32
C HIS A 319 -15.34 3.97 21.28
N MET A 320 -14.12 3.42 21.18
CA MET A 320 -13.67 2.28 22.00
C MET A 320 -14.60 1.05 21.88
N GLY A 321 -14.34 -0.05 22.58
CA GLY A 321 -15.30 -1.16 22.65
C GLY A 321 -15.13 -2.20 21.54
N GLY A 322 -13.90 -2.66 21.34
CA GLY A 322 -13.63 -3.90 20.60
C GLY A 322 -12.59 -3.80 19.50
N PHE A 323 -12.33 -2.61 18.93
CA PHE A 323 -11.34 -2.43 17.88
C PHE A 323 -10.06 -1.84 18.46
N ASP A 324 -9.08 -2.71 18.71
CA ASP A 324 -7.73 -2.30 19.10
C ASP A 324 -6.85 -1.99 17.90
N ALA A 325 -5.72 -1.34 18.16
CA ALA A 325 -4.73 -1.04 17.14
C ALA A 325 -3.36 -1.59 17.53
N TRP A 326 -3.32 -2.83 18.05
CA TRP A 326 -2.09 -3.50 18.44
C TRP A 326 -1.33 -4.04 17.23
N TYR A 327 -2.03 -4.76 16.35
CA TYR A 327 -1.44 -5.37 15.16
C TYR A 327 -1.09 -4.29 14.12
N PRO A 328 0.15 -4.25 13.60
CA PRO A 328 0.59 -3.20 12.67
C PRO A 328 0.32 -3.55 11.20
N GLY A 329 -0.31 -4.69 10.88
CA GLY A 329 -0.46 -5.15 9.50
C GLY A 329 -1.71 -4.66 8.78
N TYR A 330 -2.58 -3.90 9.44
CA TYR A 330 -3.71 -3.28 8.78
C TYR A 330 -3.26 -2.21 7.80
N ILE A 331 -3.88 -2.17 6.61
CA ILE A 331 -3.63 -1.13 5.59
C ILE A 331 -3.95 0.25 6.17
N ASP A 332 -4.97 0.32 7.00
CA ASP A 332 -5.46 1.52 7.68
C ASP A 332 -4.72 1.88 8.99
N TYR A 333 -3.68 1.14 9.39
CA TYR A 333 -2.92 1.43 10.62
C TYR A 333 -1.40 1.43 10.47
N MET A 334 -0.83 0.55 9.65
CA MET A 334 0.62 0.49 9.38
C MET A 334 1.23 1.88 9.08
N PRO A 335 0.58 2.78 8.29
CA PRO A 335 1.14 4.09 7.98
C PRO A 335 1.33 5.00 9.21
N MET A 336 0.73 4.70 10.37
CA MET A 336 1.03 5.38 11.64
C MET A 336 2.50 5.25 12.04
N LEU A 337 3.15 4.14 11.68
CA LEU A 337 4.58 3.90 11.88
C LEU A 337 5.46 4.59 10.82
N GLN A 338 4.83 5.14 9.78
CA GLN A 338 5.43 5.99 8.75
C GLN A 338 5.05 7.47 8.95
N ASN A 339 4.66 7.86 10.17
CA ASN A 339 4.31 9.24 10.52
C ASN A 339 3.10 9.79 9.72
N THR A 340 2.16 8.93 9.35
CA THR A 340 0.88 9.29 8.70
C THR A 340 -0.28 9.09 9.66
N ALA A 341 -1.23 10.02 9.75
CA ALA A 341 -2.44 9.79 10.54
C ALA A 341 -3.36 8.84 9.77
N ALA A 342 -3.26 7.54 10.05
CA ALA A 342 -4.05 6.48 9.43
C ALA A 342 -5.04 5.85 10.42
N PHE A 343 -6.28 5.66 9.98
CA PHE A 343 -7.34 5.05 10.79
C PHE A 343 -8.48 4.52 9.93
N TRP A 344 -9.38 3.78 10.58
CA TRP A 344 -10.63 3.30 10.02
C TRP A 344 -11.84 3.68 10.87
N THR A 345 -13.03 3.55 10.27
CA THR A 345 -14.32 3.63 10.96
C THR A 345 -15.20 2.49 10.51
N GLU A 346 -16.03 1.95 11.40
CA GLU A 346 -16.96 0.87 11.06
C GLU A 346 -18.38 1.42 11.02
N THR A 347 -19.00 1.51 9.85
CA THR A 347 -20.37 2.00 9.70
C THR A 347 -21.35 0.85 9.63
N ALA A 348 -22.45 0.93 10.38
CA ALA A 348 -23.42 -0.14 10.46
C ALA A 348 -24.04 -0.47 9.10
N LEU A 349 -24.30 -1.75 8.87
CA LEU A 349 -25.14 -2.23 7.77
C LEU A 349 -25.76 -3.56 8.14
N TYR A 350 -26.97 -3.83 7.63
CA TYR A 350 -27.58 -5.13 7.83
C TYR A 350 -26.93 -6.20 6.94
N SER A 351 -27.10 -6.10 5.63
CA SER A 351 -26.52 -6.99 4.62
C SER A 351 -26.71 -6.38 3.24
N TYR A 352 -25.61 -6.11 2.52
CA TYR A 352 -25.64 -5.49 1.19
C TYR A 352 -26.53 -4.23 1.15
N ALA A 353 -27.34 -4.03 0.10
CA ALA A 353 -28.26 -2.90 0.00
C ALA A 353 -29.67 -3.17 0.55
N THR A 354 -29.88 -4.26 1.31
CA THR A 354 -31.20 -4.63 1.83
C THR A 354 -31.52 -3.81 3.09
N PRO A 355 -32.62 -3.02 3.10
CA PRO A 355 -33.00 -2.23 4.26
C PRO A 355 -33.55 -3.12 5.38
N ARG A 356 -33.28 -2.74 6.63
CA ARG A 356 -33.75 -3.48 7.80
C ARG A 356 -34.38 -2.54 8.81
N PHE A 357 -35.57 -2.91 9.29
CA PHE A 357 -36.21 -2.26 10.41
C PHE A 357 -35.87 -2.97 11.72
N TYR A 358 -35.43 -2.20 12.71
CA TYR A 358 -35.14 -2.64 14.07
C TYR A 358 -36.11 -1.98 15.04
N THR A 359 -36.73 -2.77 15.91
CA THR A 359 -37.55 -2.27 17.01
C THR A 359 -36.66 -1.80 18.18
N PRO A 360 -37.17 -0.94 19.07
CA PRO A 360 -36.45 -0.61 20.30
C PRO A 360 -36.09 -1.85 21.15
N SER A 361 -36.92 -2.89 21.10
CA SER A 361 -36.65 -4.16 21.78
C SER A 361 -35.47 -4.91 21.16
N ASP A 362 -35.27 -4.84 19.84
CA ASP A 362 -34.11 -5.44 19.18
C ASP A 362 -32.82 -4.77 19.67
N VAL A 363 -32.84 -3.45 19.83
CA VAL A 363 -31.70 -2.66 20.31
C VAL A 363 -31.41 -2.92 21.79
N MET A 364 -32.42 -2.87 22.65
CA MET A 364 -32.25 -3.09 24.10
C MET A 364 -31.87 -4.53 24.44
N ALA A 365 -32.12 -5.50 23.57
CA ALA A 365 -31.68 -6.88 23.77
C ALA A 365 -30.15 -7.01 23.79
N ASP A 366 -29.46 -6.09 23.12
CA ASP A 366 -28.00 -6.11 22.96
C ASP A 366 -27.31 -5.14 23.93
N ASP A 367 -27.79 -3.90 24.02
CA ASP A 367 -27.17 -2.83 24.81
C ASP A 367 -27.74 -2.72 26.25
N GLY A 368 -28.85 -3.41 26.53
CA GLY A 368 -29.53 -3.43 27.83
C GLY A 368 -30.27 -2.14 28.21
N ASP A 369 -29.83 -0.97 27.73
CA ASP A 369 -30.31 0.35 28.12
C ASP A 369 -29.84 1.46 27.16
N LEU A 370 -30.74 2.38 26.76
CA LEU A 370 -30.46 3.51 25.86
C LEU A 370 -30.03 4.80 26.57
N ARG A 371 -29.37 4.69 27.74
CA ARG A 371 -28.84 5.85 28.45
C ARG A 371 -27.63 6.43 27.73
N PRO A 372 -27.57 7.76 27.53
CA PRO A 372 -26.36 8.44 27.09
C PRO A 372 -25.13 8.10 27.93
N GLN A 373 -24.01 7.87 27.26
CA GLN A 373 -22.70 7.65 27.87
C GLN A 373 -21.69 8.67 27.33
N SER A 374 -20.55 8.84 27.99
CA SER A 374 -19.57 9.87 27.64
C SER A 374 -19.06 9.80 26.19
N LEU A 375 -18.94 8.58 25.64
CA LEU A 375 -18.50 8.32 24.27
C LEU A 375 -19.60 7.67 23.41
N TYR A 376 -20.86 7.73 23.89
CA TYR A 376 -22.06 7.29 23.18
C TYR A 376 -23.21 8.20 23.59
N SER A 377 -23.13 9.47 23.14
CA SER A 377 -23.96 10.56 23.68
C SER A 377 -25.42 10.49 23.23
N SER A 378 -25.67 9.96 22.04
CA SER A 378 -27.01 9.81 21.47
C SER A 378 -27.27 8.35 21.06
N PRO A 379 -27.72 7.47 21.97
CA PRO A 379 -28.00 6.08 21.61
C PRO A 379 -29.10 5.96 20.55
N TRP A 380 -28.87 5.14 19.52
CA TRP A 380 -29.85 4.92 18.46
C TRP A 380 -31.00 4.04 18.95
N PRO A 381 -32.26 4.51 18.96
CA PRO A 381 -33.38 3.77 19.58
C PRO A 381 -33.97 2.67 18.70
N GLY A 382 -33.36 2.39 17.54
CA GLY A 382 -33.94 1.56 16.49
C GLY A 382 -34.72 2.37 15.46
N GLY A 383 -35.16 1.71 14.41
CA GLY A 383 -35.81 2.30 13.25
C GLY A 383 -35.41 1.60 11.96
N TRP A 384 -35.73 2.23 10.84
CA TRP A 384 -35.14 1.82 9.56
C TRP A 384 -33.65 2.12 9.58
N TRP A 385 -32.87 1.15 9.12
CA TRP A 385 -31.49 1.33 8.73
C TRP A 385 -31.34 0.85 7.29
N ARG A 386 -30.89 1.74 6.41
CA ARG A 386 -30.84 1.59 4.96
C ARG A 386 -29.40 1.79 4.49
N LEU A 387 -29.11 1.38 3.26
CA LEU A 387 -27.84 1.67 2.63
C LEU A 387 -27.58 3.19 2.58
N ARG A 388 -28.63 3.97 2.27
CA ARG A 388 -28.57 5.44 2.27
C ARG A 388 -28.12 6.02 3.61
N ASP A 389 -28.62 5.49 4.73
CA ASP A 389 -28.23 5.97 6.05
C ASP A 389 -26.73 5.73 6.28
N ALA A 390 -26.21 4.55 5.90
CA ALA A 390 -24.78 4.26 6.00
C ALA A 390 -23.93 5.18 5.11
N VAL A 391 -24.36 5.42 3.87
CA VAL A 391 -23.70 6.35 2.93
C VAL A 391 -23.64 7.77 3.50
N GLU A 392 -24.74 8.27 4.04
CA GLU A 392 -24.80 9.62 4.63
C GLU A 392 -23.95 9.76 5.90
N TYR A 393 -23.79 8.70 6.70
CA TYR A 393 -22.88 8.72 7.87
C TYR A 393 -21.42 8.78 7.42
N MET A 394 -21.05 7.98 6.40
CA MET A 394 -19.71 8.00 5.82
C MET A 394 -19.39 9.37 5.20
N GLU A 395 -20.34 9.98 4.48
CA GLU A 395 -20.18 11.34 3.92
C GLU A 395 -19.91 12.38 5.00
N THR A 396 -20.69 12.39 6.08
CA THR A 396 -20.47 13.31 7.21
C THR A 396 -19.09 13.11 7.83
N ALA A 397 -18.66 11.87 8.03
CA ALA A 397 -17.35 11.56 8.57
C ALA A 397 -16.23 12.04 7.61
N SER A 398 -16.36 11.77 6.31
CA SER A 398 -15.39 12.18 5.29
C SER A 398 -15.28 13.70 5.15
N ILE A 399 -16.41 14.42 5.13
CA ILE A 399 -16.40 15.89 5.11
C ILE A 399 -15.76 16.44 6.40
N SER A 400 -16.02 15.85 7.56
CA SER A 400 -15.40 16.28 8.83
C SER A 400 -13.87 16.13 8.80
N VAL A 401 -13.36 15.06 8.18
CA VAL A 401 -11.92 14.84 8.00
C VAL A 401 -11.32 15.86 7.02
N LEU A 402 -11.98 16.10 5.90
CA LEU A 402 -11.52 17.06 4.88
C LEU A 402 -11.53 18.49 5.41
N ASP A 403 -12.57 18.89 6.15
CA ASP A 403 -12.68 20.20 6.79
C ASP A 403 -11.57 20.40 7.85
N PHE A 404 -11.31 19.39 8.69
CA PHE A 404 -10.18 19.42 9.61
C PHE A 404 -8.86 19.61 8.85
N ALA A 405 -8.64 18.85 7.77
CA ALA A 405 -7.43 18.96 6.96
C ALA A 405 -7.28 20.36 6.35
N ALA A 406 -8.36 20.96 5.87
CA ALA A 406 -8.38 22.31 5.33
C ALA A 406 -7.99 23.36 6.39
N LYS A 407 -8.57 23.25 7.59
CA LYS A 407 -8.33 24.18 8.71
C LYS A 407 -6.93 24.05 9.32
N PHE A 408 -6.40 22.84 9.38
CA PHE A 408 -5.16 22.50 10.09
C PHE A 408 -4.01 22.04 9.17
N LYS A 409 -4.06 22.34 7.85
CA LYS A 409 -3.06 21.88 6.87
C LYS A 409 -1.61 22.12 7.29
N THR A 410 -1.33 23.29 7.88
CA THR A 410 0.04 23.66 8.29
C THR A 410 0.52 22.77 9.43
N ASP A 411 -0.35 22.47 10.40
CA ASP A 411 -0.02 21.60 11.52
C ASP A 411 0.11 20.14 11.06
N LEU A 412 -0.76 19.65 10.18
CA LEU A 412 -0.66 18.30 9.62
C LEU A 412 0.69 18.07 8.90
N LEU A 413 1.04 18.97 7.98
CA LEU A 413 2.28 18.94 7.22
C LEU A 413 3.51 19.04 8.14
N TYR A 414 3.49 19.96 9.11
CA TYR A 414 4.60 20.14 10.03
C TYR A 414 4.72 18.99 11.05
N ASN A 415 3.60 18.42 11.51
CA ASN A 415 3.60 17.31 12.47
C ASN A 415 4.17 16.03 11.87
N ARG A 416 3.95 15.77 10.57
CA ARG A 416 4.61 14.68 9.85
C ARG A 416 6.13 14.86 9.86
N TYR A 417 6.61 16.05 9.49
CA TYR A 417 8.04 16.41 9.57
C TYR A 417 8.60 16.23 10.98
N GLN A 418 7.89 16.75 11.99
CA GLN A 418 8.32 16.67 13.37
C GLN A 418 8.44 15.20 13.83
N ALA A 419 7.46 14.37 13.52
CA ALA A 419 7.48 12.95 13.88
C ALA A 419 8.67 12.21 13.25
N GLY A 420 8.93 12.43 11.96
CA GLY A 420 10.10 11.85 11.28
C GLY A 420 11.43 12.35 11.86
N ARG A 421 11.55 13.66 12.14
CA ARG A 421 12.74 14.26 12.74
C ARG A 421 13.00 13.71 14.14
N ASP A 422 11.94 13.53 14.92
CA ASP A 422 12.02 13.00 16.28
C ASP A 422 12.40 11.51 16.27
N ALA A 423 11.94 10.72 15.28
CA ALA A 423 12.39 9.35 15.05
C ALA A 423 13.89 9.27 14.70
N ILE A 424 14.37 10.09 13.74
CA ILE A 424 15.80 10.18 13.41
C ILE A 424 16.63 10.51 14.66
N ARG A 425 16.19 11.52 15.44
CA ARG A 425 16.88 11.93 16.66
C ARG A 425 16.94 10.79 17.68
N ARG A 426 15.82 10.09 17.91
CA ARG A 426 15.74 8.96 18.85
C ARG A 426 16.82 7.92 18.55
N TYR A 427 16.93 7.49 17.30
CA TYR A 427 17.84 6.41 16.91
C TYR A 427 19.27 6.88 16.59
N SER A 428 19.49 8.19 16.45
CA SER A 428 20.84 8.76 16.48
C SER A 428 21.46 8.79 17.89
N GLN A 429 20.63 8.70 18.93
CA GLN A 429 21.03 8.87 20.35
C GLN A 429 20.75 7.63 21.22
N GLY A 430 20.04 6.64 20.71
CA GLY A 430 19.63 5.47 21.46
C GLY A 430 19.52 4.23 20.57
N PRO A 431 19.68 3.03 21.17
CA PRO A 431 19.63 1.79 20.42
C PRO A 431 18.19 1.41 19.97
N PRO A 432 18.08 0.60 18.91
CA PRO A 432 19.18 0.15 18.06
C PRO A 432 19.69 1.28 17.19
N TYR A 433 21.00 1.33 16.98
CA TYR A 433 21.58 2.28 16.01
C TYR A 433 21.49 1.74 14.58
N ALA A 434 21.45 0.42 14.43
CA ALA A 434 21.29 -0.26 13.16
C ALA A 434 20.88 -1.73 13.36
N TYR A 435 20.50 -2.37 12.27
CA TYR A 435 20.44 -3.82 12.16
C TYR A 435 21.40 -4.28 11.07
N PHE A 436 22.25 -5.27 11.36
CA PHE A 436 23.10 -5.94 10.39
C PHE A 436 22.45 -7.26 9.95
N ILE A 437 22.31 -7.45 8.64
CA ILE A 437 21.72 -8.64 8.02
C ILE A 437 22.79 -9.26 7.12
N PRO A 438 23.46 -10.35 7.54
CA PRO A 438 24.44 -11.01 6.69
C PRO A 438 23.75 -11.63 5.46
N GLN A 439 24.41 -11.58 4.30
CA GLN A 439 23.93 -12.26 3.09
C GLN A 439 24.04 -13.78 3.19
N ASP A 440 24.96 -14.26 4.02
CA ASP A 440 25.08 -15.68 4.32
C ASP A 440 24.04 -16.11 5.36
N GLN A 441 22.94 -16.64 4.84
CA GLN A 441 21.78 -17.14 5.58
C GLN A 441 21.48 -18.60 5.20
N ARG A 442 20.62 -19.25 5.99
CA ARG A 442 20.09 -20.59 5.71
C ARG A 442 19.42 -20.66 4.34
N ASP A 443 18.57 -19.68 4.05
CA ASP A 443 18.01 -19.40 2.74
C ASP A 443 18.60 -18.07 2.25
N PRO A 444 19.38 -18.04 1.16
CA PRO A 444 19.97 -16.81 0.62
C PRO A 444 18.96 -15.77 0.14
N VAL A 445 17.73 -16.19 -0.14
CA VAL A 445 16.67 -15.35 -0.72
C VAL A 445 15.75 -14.79 0.35
N ALA A 446 15.51 -15.50 1.45
CA ALA A 446 14.70 -15.01 2.57
C ALA A 446 15.06 -13.60 3.08
N PRO A 447 16.35 -13.22 3.29
CA PRO A 447 16.68 -11.84 3.69
C PRO A 447 16.34 -10.81 2.60
N VAL A 448 16.40 -11.20 1.32
CA VAL A 448 16.07 -10.32 0.20
C VAL A 448 14.58 -10.03 0.20
N GLU A 449 13.75 -11.06 0.33
CA GLU A 449 12.29 -10.93 0.40
C GLU A 449 11.84 -10.03 1.56
N LEU A 450 12.46 -10.18 2.73
CA LEU A 450 12.22 -9.32 3.88
C LEU A 450 12.64 -7.87 3.60
N LEU A 451 13.87 -7.65 3.13
CA LEU A 451 14.42 -6.31 2.94
C LEU A 451 13.73 -5.55 1.80
N ARG A 452 13.29 -6.23 0.73
CA ARG A 452 12.56 -5.61 -0.38
C ARG A 452 11.20 -5.07 0.06
N ARG A 453 10.47 -5.79 0.92
CA ARG A 453 9.19 -5.34 1.50
C ARG A 453 9.37 -4.11 2.39
N LEU A 454 10.43 -4.09 3.20
CA LEU A 454 10.77 -2.92 4.01
C LEU A 454 11.17 -1.73 3.14
N ALA A 455 12.01 -1.95 2.14
CA ALA A 455 12.45 -0.92 1.20
C ALA A 455 11.29 -0.30 0.42
N PHE A 456 10.36 -1.13 -0.06
CA PHE A 456 9.15 -0.67 -0.74
C PHE A 456 8.24 0.16 0.19
N ASN A 457 8.27 -0.12 1.50
CA ASN A 457 7.64 0.70 2.54
C ASN A 457 8.48 1.92 2.97
N GLY A 458 9.51 2.29 2.19
CA GLY A 458 10.32 3.50 2.38
C GLY A 458 11.52 3.33 3.31
N VAL A 459 11.84 2.12 3.78
CA VAL A 459 12.99 1.88 4.66
C VAL A 459 14.29 1.93 3.85
N ARG A 460 15.20 2.82 4.22
CA ARG A 460 16.55 2.89 3.65
C ARG A 460 17.39 1.69 4.09
N VAL A 461 18.03 1.05 3.12
CA VAL A 461 18.98 -0.06 3.32
C VAL A 461 20.33 0.32 2.73
N SER A 462 21.40 0.04 3.46
CA SER A 462 22.79 0.17 3.01
C SER A 462 23.46 -1.21 2.93
N GLN A 463 24.62 -1.27 2.28
CA GLN A 463 25.46 -2.45 2.20
C GLN A 463 26.89 -2.10 2.60
N LEU A 464 27.58 -3.00 3.29
CA LEU A 464 28.99 -2.82 3.62
C LEU A 464 29.88 -3.06 2.41
N GLU A 465 30.71 -2.08 2.01
CA GLU A 465 31.70 -2.28 0.93
C GLU A 465 32.91 -3.12 1.37
N ARG A 466 33.17 -3.19 2.68
CA ARG A 466 34.28 -3.91 3.30
C ARG A 466 33.86 -4.54 4.61
N SER A 467 34.63 -5.54 5.08
CA SER A 467 34.37 -6.15 6.39
C SER A 467 34.61 -5.13 7.51
N VAL A 468 33.73 -5.12 8.51
CA VAL A 468 33.87 -4.31 9.73
C VAL A 468 33.69 -5.17 10.97
N VAL A 469 34.17 -4.68 12.12
CA VAL A 469 33.94 -5.30 13.43
C VAL A 469 33.11 -4.34 14.27
N HIS A 470 31.96 -4.79 14.76
CA HIS A 470 31.09 -4.01 15.64
C HIS A 470 30.63 -4.90 16.80
N GLN A 471 30.74 -4.40 18.03
CA GLN A 471 30.36 -5.14 19.26
C GLN A 471 30.93 -6.57 19.32
N GLY A 472 32.19 -6.74 18.90
CA GLY A 472 32.88 -8.04 18.89
C GLY A 472 32.45 -8.98 17.76
N THR A 473 31.48 -8.60 16.93
CA THR A 473 31.01 -9.38 15.77
C THR A 473 31.64 -8.86 14.49
N THR A 474 32.17 -9.77 13.67
CA THR A 474 32.65 -9.42 12.31
C THR A 474 31.49 -9.46 11.33
N HIS A 475 31.22 -8.33 10.68
CA HIS A 475 30.25 -8.21 9.61
C HIS A 475 31.00 -8.18 8.28
N PRO A 476 30.87 -9.21 7.42
CA PRO A 476 31.60 -9.27 6.16
C PRO A 476 31.13 -8.20 5.18
N ALA A 477 32.00 -7.88 4.20
CA ALA A 477 31.61 -7.10 3.03
C ALA A 477 30.37 -7.74 2.36
N GLY A 478 29.48 -6.90 1.85
CA GLY A 478 28.21 -7.30 1.29
C GLY A 478 27.07 -7.42 2.29
N SER A 479 27.31 -7.46 3.61
CA SER A 479 26.20 -7.48 4.59
C SER A 479 25.32 -6.25 4.42
N TRP A 480 24.01 -6.46 4.45
CA TRP A 480 23.06 -5.35 4.48
C TRP A 480 23.01 -4.75 5.88
N VAL A 481 22.74 -3.46 5.93
CA VAL A 481 22.59 -2.68 7.15
C VAL A 481 21.35 -1.82 6.99
N ILE A 482 20.46 -1.86 7.98
CA ILE A 482 19.38 -0.88 8.12
C ILE A 482 19.84 0.12 9.19
N PRO A 483 20.32 1.31 8.83
CA PRO A 483 20.59 2.36 9.80
C PRO A 483 19.27 2.82 10.42
N MET A 484 19.20 2.94 11.75
CA MET A 484 17.93 3.30 12.41
C MET A 484 17.72 4.82 12.52
N ASP A 485 18.73 5.64 12.22
CA ASP A 485 18.64 7.09 12.14
C ASP A 485 17.89 7.57 10.88
N GLN A 486 16.69 7.02 10.68
CA GLN A 486 15.76 7.32 9.59
C GLN A 486 14.33 7.50 10.10
N GLU A 487 13.52 8.23 9.33
CA GLU A 487 12.17 8.68 9.68
C GLU A 487 11.16 7.54 9.87
N PHE A 488 11.36 6.39 9.21
CA PHE A 488 10.49 5.21 9.30
C PHE A 488 11.07 4.09 10.16
N ALA A 489 12.04 4.41 11.04
CA ALA A 489 12.67 3.43 11.91
C ALA A 489 11.70 2.74 12.88
N GLU A 490 10.60 3.40 13.28
CA GLU A 490 9.59 2.78 14.14
C GLU A 490 8.86 1.61 13.45
N LEU A 491 8.69 1.65 12.13
CA LEU A 491 8.19 0.50 11.36
C LEU A 491 9.15 -0.69 11.47
N VAL A 492 10.45 -0.46 11.24
CA VAL A 492 11.47 -1.51 11.35
C VAL A 492 11.50 -2.09 12.76
N ARG A 493 11.55 -1.23 13.78
CA ARG A 493 11.59 -1.66 15.18
C ARG A 493 10.37 -2.50 15.54
N THR A 494 9.19 -2.06 15.14
CA THR A 494 7.92 -2.77 15.39
C THR A 494 7.89 -4.15 14.75
N LEU A 495 8.43 -4.29 13.53
CA LEU A 495 8.43 -5.55 12.80
C LEU A 495 9.56 -6.51 13.23
N PHE A 496 10.65 -5.99 13.82
CA PHE A 496 11.83 -6.78 14.19
C PHE A 496 11.86 -7.19 15.66
N GLU A 497 11.21 -6.44 16.55
CA GLU A 497 11.13 -6.79 17.97
C GLU A 497 10.23 -8.02 18.22
N VAL A 498 10.46 -8.66 19.35
CA VAL A 498 9.52 -9.64 19.91
C VAL A 498 8.37 -8.89 20.57
N GLN A 499 7.14 -9.25 20.19
CA GLN A 499 5.94 -8.66 20.77
C GLN A 499 5.66 -9.27 22.15
N GLU A 500 5.43 -8.41 23.14
CA GLU A 500 4.91 -8.79 24.46
C GLU A 500 3.48 -8.26 24.57
N TYR A 501 2.50 -9.09 24.21
CA TYR A 501 1.09 -8.73 24.32
C TYR A 501 0.70 -8.55 25.80
N PRO A 502 0.04 -7.44 26.19
CA PRO A 502 -0.30 -7.19 27.59
C PRO A 502 -1.32 -8.20 28.15
N ASP A 503 -1.18 -8.60 29.42
CA ASP A 503 -2.20 -9.41 30.14
C ASP A 503 -3.41 -8.54 30.49
N LEU A 504 -4.24 -8.28 29.49
CA LEU A 504 -5.52 -7.58 29.64
C LEU A 504 -6.57 -8.55 30.19
N ARG A 505 -7.34 -8.12 31.20
CA ARG A 505 -8.40 -8.94 31.80
C ARG A 505 -9.71 -8.19 31.83
N GLU A 506 -10.82 -8.91 31.80
CA GLU A 506 -12.17 -8.32 31.84
C GLU A 506 -12.42 -7.54 33.15
N TYR A 507 -11.86 -8.03 34.25
CA TYR A 507 -11.81 -7.40 35.57
C TYR A 507 -10.61 -7.94 36.35
N GLU A 508 -10.27 -7.33 37.48
CA GLU A 508 -9.17 -7.78 38.32
C GLU A 508 -9.36 -9.24 38.78
N GLY A 509 -8.42 -10.12 38.43
CA GLY A 509 -8.52 -11.57 38.70
C GLY A 509 -9.43 -12.37 37.75
N GLY A 510 -10.06 -11.71 36.77
CA GLY A 510 -10.89 -12.32 35.73
C GLY A 510 -10.11 -13.03 34.63
N PRO A 511 -10.81 -13.58 33.62
CA PRO A 511 -10.18 -14.21 32.46
C PRO A 511 -9.43 -13.17 31.60
N PRO A 512 -8.38 -13.59 30.85
CA PRO A 512 -7.74 -12.74 29.86
C PRO A 512 -8.71 -12.34 28.75
N LYS A 513 -8.63 -11.08 28.33
CA LYS A 513 -9.29 -10.60 27.12
C LYS A 513 -8.57 -11.22 25.92
N ARG A 514 -9.36 -11.80 25.02
CA ARG A 514 -8.83 -12.28 23.74
C ARG A 514 -8.33 -11.06 22.94
N PRO A 515 -7.14 -11.12 22.30
CA PRO A 515 -6.74 -10.11 21.34
C PRO A 515 -7.82 -9.94 20.27
N TYR A 516 -8.03 -8.71 19.81
CA TYR A 516 -8.94 -8.47 18.68
C TYR A 516 -8.47 -9.24 17.44
N ASP A 517 -7.15 -9.28 17.22
CA ASP A 517 -6.53 -9.93 16.07
C ASP A 517 -5.23 -10.69 16.43
N VAL A 518 -4.10 -10.37 15.80
CA VAL A 518 -2.81 -11.06 15.99
C VAL A 518 -2.03 -10.49 17.17
N SER A 519 -1.50 -11.38 18.02
CA SER A 519 -0.70 -10.99 19.20
C SER A 519 0.82 -10.95 18.99
N GLY A 520 1.36 -11.44 17.85
CA GLY A 520 2.79 -11.40 17.54
C GLY A 520 3.14 -11.69 16.08
N TRP A 521 4.21 -11.07 15.58
CA TRP A 521 4.56 -11.07 14.14
C TRP A 521 6.05 -11.04 13.82
N THR A 522 6.97 -10.97 14.78
CA THR A 522 8.43 -10.82 14.61
C THR A 522 8.99 -11.36 13.28
N LEU A 523 9.15 -10.47 12.29
CA LEU A 523 9.44 -10.87 10.91
C LEU A 523 10.76 -11.62 10.75
N PRO A 524 11.86 -11.26 11.44
CA PRO A 524 13.08 -12.05 11.38
C PRO A 524 12.87 -13.53 11.70
N TYR A 525 11.97 -13.85 12.63
CA TYR A 525 11.66 -15.24 12.98
C TYR A 525 10.75 -15.90 11.96
N GLN A 526 9.71 -15.20 11.49
CA GLN A 526 8.80 -15.72 10.46
C GLN A 526 9.51 -16.02 9.15
N PHE A 527 10.45 -15.18 8.74
CA PHE A 527 11.27 -15.38 7.55
C PHE A 527 12.48 -16.30 7.77
N GLY A 528 12.78 -16.69 9.02
CA GLY A 528 13.98 -17.46 9.35
C GLY A 528 15.29 -16.72 9.04
N VAL A 529 15.29 -15.39 9.13
CA VAL A 529 16.41 -14.51 8.81
C VAL A 529 17.14 -14.11 10.09
N ARG A 530 18.44 -14.38 10.14
CA ARG A 530 19.29 -13.87 11.23
C ARG A 530 19.51 -12.37 11.05
N VAL A 531 19.09 -11.60 12.04
CA VAL A 531 19.32 -10.16 12.16
C VAL A 531 20.15 -9.91 13.41
N ILE A 532 21.14 -9.03 13.31
CA ILE A 532 22.03 -8.67 14.42
C ILE A 532 21.77 -7.20 14.76
N GLU A 533 21.20 -6.96 15.94
CA GLU A 533 20.94 -5.62 16.46
C GLU A 533 22.24 -4.94 16.91
N ALA A 534 22.43 -3.68 16.50
CA ALA A 534 23.52 -2.83 16.96
C ALA A 534 23.06 -1.99 18.17
N SER A 535 23.45 -2.38 19.38
CA SER A 535 23.06 -1.67 20.61
C SER A 535 24.02 -0.53 21.01
N GLU A 536 25.15 -0.40 20.30
CA GLU A 536 26.12 0.69 20.45
C GLU A 536 26.17 1.57 19.18
N PRO A 537 26.56 2.85 19.30
CA PRO A 537 26.69 3.73 18.13
C PRO A 537 27.62 3.17 17.06
N LEU A 538 27.24 3.33 15.79
CA LEU A 538 28.14 3.04 14.68
C LEU A 538 29.28 4.05 14.65
N SER A 539 30.53 3.56 14.60
CA SER A 539 31.71 4.42 14.44
C SER A 539 31.72 5.11 13.07
N GLU A 540 32.48 6.19 12.95
CA GLU A 540 32.66 6.90 11.67
C GLU A 540 33.25 5.97 10.59
N ASP A 541 34.17 5.07 10.96
CA ASP A 541 34.71 4.07 10.04
C ASP A 541 33.64 3.13 9.49
N ILE A 542 32.72 2.65 10.35
CA ILE A 542 31.60 1.81 9.92
C ILE A 542 30.66 2.61 9.02
N ARG A 543 30.32 3.86 9.38
CA ARG A 543 29.48 4.72 8.54
C ARG A 543 30.10 4.97 7.17
N ASN A 544 31.42 5.17 7.10
CA ASN A 544 32.18 5.30 5.85
C ASN A 544 32.27 3.98 5.05
N ALA A 545 31.89 2.84 5.62
CA ALA A 545 31.77 1.57 4.91
C ALA A 545 30.35 1.31 4.37
N LEU A 546 29.36 2.13 4.74
CA LEU A 546 27.98 1.98 4.29
C LEU A 546 27.80 2.63 2.91
N VAL A 547 27.40 1.83 1.94
CA VAL A 547 26.97 2.29 0.62
C VAL A 547 25.45 2.12 0.53
N PRO A 548 24.65 3.16 0.31
CA PRO A 548 23.21 3.03 0.12
C PRO A 548 22.90 2.06 -1.02
N VAL A 549 22.00 1.10 -0.77
CA VAL A 549 21.56 0.15 -1.80
C VAL A 549 20.65 0.88 -2.79
N ARG A 550 20.95 0.73 -4.08
CA ARG A 550 20.16 1.26 -5.19
C ARG A 550 20.25 0.33 -6.40
N GLY A 551 19.12 0.11 -7.06
CA GLY A 551 19.00 -0.58 -8.34
C GLY A 551 18.33 0.29 -9.39
N GLU A 552 18.17 -0.25 -10.60
CA GLU A 552 17.40 0.39 -11.65
C GLU A 552 15.92 0.06 -11.44
N ALA A 553 15.13 1.07 -11.03
CA ALA A 553 13.70 0.90 -10.86
C ALA A 553 13.00 0.76 -12.21
N LEU A 554 12.06 -0.19 -12.30
CA LEU A 554 11.18 -0.35 -13.45
C LEU A 554 10.03 0.65 -13.37
N ASP A 555 9.72 1.29 -14.49
CA ASP A 555 8.57 2.19 -14.56
C ASP A 555 7.27 1.39 -14.64
N TRP A 556 6.49 1.44 -13.58
CA TRP A 556 5.19 0.77 -13.46
C TRP A 556 4.18 1.23 -14.52
N ARG A 557 4.35 2.43 -15.10
CA ARG A 557 3.46 2.95 -16.15
C ARG A 557 3.68 2.27 -17.49
N THR A 558 4.85 1.69 -17.70
CA THR A 558 5.25 1.05 -18.96
C THR A 558 5.56 -0.44 -18.81
N THR A 559 5.70 -0.92 -17.57
CA THR A 559 5.93 -2.32 -17.22
C THR A 559 4.63 -2.94 -16.71
N ASP A 560 4.24 -4.08 -17.28
CA ASP A 560 3.02 -4.78 -16.86
C ASP A 560 3.16 -5.31 -15.41
N GLU A 561 2.27 -4.86 -14.53
CA GLU A 561 2.20 -5.24 -13.12
C GLU A 561 1.99 -6.76 -12.96
N MET A 562 1.37 -7.41 -13.96
CA MET A 562 1.01 -8.83 -14.00
C MET A 562 1.75 -9.61 -15.10
N ALA A 563 2.85 -9.06 -15.63
CA ALA A 563 3.49 -9.50 -16.87
C ALA A 563 3.50 -11.02 -17.06
N GLY A 564 2.63 -11.51 -17.96
CA GLY A 564 2.67 -12.88 -18.43
C GLY A 564 4.08 -13.24 -18.90
N ASN A 565 4.59 -14.40 -18.48
CA ASN A 565 5.91 -14.99 -18.81
C ASN A 565 7.19 -14.14 -18.56
N ALA A 566 7.11 -12.85 -18.21
CA ALA A 566 8.27 -11.98 -17.98
C ALA A 566 8.31 -11.50 -16.52
N ASP A 567 8.65 -12.42 -15.63
CA ASP A 567 8.81 -12.14 -14.20
C ASP A 567 10.09 -11.31 -13.94
N ALA A 568 9.93 -10.07 -13.45
CA ALA A 568 11.04 -9.18 -13.16
C ALA A 568 11.82 -9.58 -11.89
N ALA A 569 11.26 -10.45 -11.04
CA ALA A 569 11.90 -10.96 -9.84
C ALA A 569 11.51 -12.42 -9.58
N LEU A 570 12.30 -13.35 -10.13
CA LEU A 570 12.06 -14.81 -10.05
C LEU A 570 12.01 -15.41 -8.63
N PHE A 571 12.29 -14.60 -7.62
CA PHE A 571 12.41 -14.95 -6.22
C PHE A 571 11.36 -14.31 -5.31
N ASP A 572 10.40 -13.56 -5.87
CA ASP A 572 9.25 -12.94 -5.20
C ASP A 572 7.93 -13.64 -5.62
N SER A 573 6.86 -13.35 -4.87
CA SER A 573 5.47 -13.71 -5.13
C SER A 573 4.96 -13.11 -6.47
N PRO A 574 3.74 -13.41 -6.96
CA PRO A 574 3.31 -13.52 -8.37
C PRO A 574 4.11 -12.78 -9.47
N PRO A 575 4.37 -13.43 -10.63
CA PRO A 575 5.11 -12.85 -11.75
C PRO A 575 4.66 -11.43 -12.12
N GLY A 576 5.62 -10.55 -12.37
CA GLY A 576 5.32 -9.21 -12.85
C GLY A 576 6.37 -8.21 -12.39
N LEU A 577 5.91 -6.99 -12.08
CA LEU A 577 6.75 -5.89 -11.62
C LEU A 577 7.42 -6.18 -10.28
N GLY A 578 6.77 -6.97 -9.41
CA GLY A 578 7.27 -7.28 -8.07
C GLY A 578 7.47 -6.01 -7.25
N PHE A 579 8.55 -5.97 -6.47
CA PHE A 579 9.01 -4.75 -5.79
C PHE A 579 9.96 -3.90 -6.65
N ASN A 580 10.16 -4.19 -7.95
CA ASN A 580 11.18 -3.51 -8.76
C ASN A 580 10.82 -2.08 -9.17
N SER A 581 9.61 -1.58 -8.86
CA SER A 581 9.29 -0.16 -9.06
C SER A 581 9.93 0.75 -8.02
N ASP A 582 10.46 0.20 -6.93
CA ASP A 582 11.22 0.95 -5.94
C ASP A 582 12.73 0.79 -6.17
N THR A 583 13.46 1.91 -6.09
CA THR A 583 14.90 1.96 -6.36
C THR A 583 15.72 1.18 -5.34
N VAL A 584 15.34 1.20 -4.06
CA VAL A 584 16.09 0.49 -3.01
C VAL A 584 15.79 -1.00 -3.12
N ALA A 585 14.52 -1.39 -3.23
CA ALA A 585 14.07 -2.77 -3.39
C ALA A 585 14.66 -3.43 -4.64
N ALA A 586 14.71 -2.74 -5.78
CA ALA A 586 15.35 -3.25 -7.01
C ALA A 586 16.86 -3.50 -6.84
N GLY A 587 17.52 -2.79 -5.93
CA GLY A 587 18.94 -2.97 -5.61
C GLY A 587 19.24 -4.12 -4.66
N ILE A 588 18.24 -4.67 -3.96
CA ILE A 588 18.41 -5.77 -3.01
C ILE A 588 18.28 -7.08 -3.78
N LEU A 589 19.42 -7.69 -4.08
CA LEU A 589 19.52 -8.94 -4.84
C LEU A 589 20.16 -10.04 -4.01
N PRO A 590 19.75 -11.32 -4.19
CA PRO A 590 20.43 -12.43 -3.53
C PRO A 590 21.84 -12.59 -4.08
N LEU A 591 22.70 -13.27 -3.31
CA LEU A 591 23.96 -13.75 -3.86
C LEU A 591 23.67 -14.66 -5.06
N PRO A 592 24.39 -14.53 -6.19
CA PRO A 592 24.19 -15.41 -7.34
C PRO A 592 24.30 -16.87 -6.91
N GLY A 593 23.28 -17.67 -7.27
CA GLY A 593 23.32 -19.08 -6.97
C GLY A 593 24.47 -19.78 -7.71
N ALA A 594 24.98 -20.86 -7.13
CA ALA A 594 26.09 -21.61 -7.69
C ALA A 594 26.00 -23.09 -7.35
N ILE A 595 26.42 -23.92 -8.31
CA ILE A 595 26.68 -25.36 -8.08
C ILE A 595 28.15 -25.52 -7.68
N ARG A 596 28.39 -25.97 -6.44
CA ARG A 596 29.73 -26.36 -6.00
C ARG A 596 30.05 -27.78 -6.47
N GLY A 597 31.19 -27.97 -7.14
CA GLY A 597 31.59 -29.26 -7.70
C GLY A 597 31.34 -29.38 -9.20
N GLY A 598 31.57 -30.56 -9.77
CA GLY A 598 31.43 -30.83 -11.21
C GLY A 598 30.31 -31.81 -11.52
N GLY A 599 29.75 -31.72 -12.73
CA GLY A 599 28.71 -32.62 -13.23
C GLY A 599 27.43 -31.88 -13.66
N SER A 600 26.53 -32.60 -14.33
CA SER A 600 25.19 -32.10 -14.70
C SER A 600 24.10 -32.49 -13.69
N THR A 601 24.45 -33.30 -12.69
CA THR A 601 23.57 -33.68 -11.58
C THR A 601 23.96 -32.89 -10.34
N PHE A 602 22.98 -32.28 -9.70
CA PHE A 602 23.19 -31.43 -8.53
C PHE A 602 22.07 -31.62 -7.50
N ALA A 603 22.40 -31.36 -6.25
CA ALA A 603 21.51 -31.38 -5.12
C ALA A 603 21.18 -29.96 -4.65
N VAL A 604 19.93 -29.74 -4.27
CA VAL A 604 19.42 -28.52 -3.63
C VAL A 604 18.67 -28.88 -2.36
N SER A 605 18.78 -28.03 -1.33
CA SER A 605 18.19 -28.26 -0.02
C SER A 605 16.73 -27.77 0.03
N PRO A 606 15.78 -28.53 0.62
CA PRO A 606 14.42 -28.05 0.88
C PRO A 606 14.37 -26.85 1.84
N SER A 607 15.47 -26.56 2.55
CA SER A 607 15.59 -25.41 3.43
C SER A 607 15.74 -24.06 2.70
N GLN A 608 15.85 -24.07 1.37
CA GLN A 608 15.85 -22.87 0.54
C GLN A 608 14.52 -22.84 -0.20
N ASN A 609 13.70 -21.82 0.01
CA ASN A 609 12.31 -21.77 -0.50
C ASN A 609 12.26 -21.92 -2.03
N ASN A 610 13.22 -21.32 -2.74
CA ASN A 610 13.30 -21.41 -4.20
C ASN A 610 13.65 -22.82 -4.73
N THR A 611 13.99 -23.77 -3.88
CA THR A 611 14.17 -25.17 -4.28
C THR A 611 12.90 -25.74 -4.90
N PHE A 612 11.72 -25.38 -4.39
CA PHE A 612 10.45 -25.85 -4.95
C PHE A 612 10.20 -25.30 -6.36
N ARG A 613 10.54 -24.02 -6.61
CA ARG A 613 10.55 -23.44 -7.96
C ARG A 613 11.53 -24.15 -8.89
N ALA A 614 12.73 -24.47 -8.40
CA ALA A 614 13.74 -25.20 -9.19
C ALA A 614 13.28 -26.61 -9.56
N VAL A 615 12.66 -27.32 -8.62
CA VAL A 615 12.09 -28.66 -8.83
C VAL A 615 10.97 -28.63 -9.87
N ASN A 616 10.05 -27.65 -9.79
CA ASN A 616 8.98 -27.48 -10.78
C ASN A 616 9.53 -27.18 -12.18
N ARG A 617 10.43 -26.20 -12.32
CA ARG A 617 11.08 -25.88 -13.61
C ARG A 617 11.89 -27.04 -14.17
N ALA A 618 12.51 -27.84 -13.30
CA ALA A 618 13.23 -29.04 -13.72
C ALA A 618 12.27 -30.10 -14.32
N TRP A 619 11.12 -30.35 -13.68
CA TRP A 619 10.10 -31.25 -14.23
C TRP A 619 9.54 -30.74 -15.57
N GLU A 620 9.25 -29.45 -15.69
CA GLU A 620 8.80 -28.83 -16.96
C GLU A 620 9.83 -29.00 -18.09
N ALA A 621 11.12 -28.93 -17.77
CA ALA A 621 12.21 -29.17 -18.71
C ALA A 621 12.46 -30.68 -19.00
N GLY A 622 11.64 -31.59 -18.46
CA GLY A 622 11.79 -33.03 -18.64
C GLY A 622 12.93 -33.67 -17.84
N ALA A 623 13.46 -32.97 -16.84
CA ALA A 623 14.50 -33.47 -15.96
C ALA A 623 13.95 -34.51 -14.96
N THR A 624 14.86 -35.29 -14.36
CA THR A 624 14.53 -36.22 -13.28
C THR A 624 14.87 -35.60 -11.93
N VAL A 625 13.89 -35.61 -11.03
CA VAL A 625 14.04 -35.20 -9.63
C VAL A 625 14.01 -36.43 -8.74
N ARG A 626 14.93 -36.51 -7.78
CA ARG A 626 14.95 -37.52 -6.71
C ARG A 626 14.99 -36.82 -5.37
N TYR A 627 14.41 -37.42 -4.33
CA TYR A 627 14.55 -36.95 -2.96
C TYR A 627 15.36 -37.94 -2.15
N GLU A 628 16.47 -37.47 -1.59
CA GLU A 628 17.23 -38.20 -0.58
C GLU A 628 16.84 -37.65 0.80
N PRO A 629 16.21 -38.46 1.67
CA PRO A 629 15.82 -38.02 3.00
C PRO A 629 17.04 -37.75 3.87
N GLY A 630 16.95 -36.74 4.72
CA GLY A 630 17.94 -36.45 5.77
C GLY A 630 17.83 -37.39 6.96
N VAL A 631 18.73 -37.23 7.93
CA VAL A 631 18.62 -37.87 9.24
C VAL A 631 17.83 -36.91 10.12
N ALA A 632 16.57 -37.24 10.45
CA ALA A 632 15.76 -36.42 11.34
C ALA A 632 16.47 -36.20 12.69
N GLN A 633 16.65 -34.95 13.09
CA GLN A 633 17.09 -34.58 14.43
C GLN A 633 15.94 -33.90 15.18
N ASP A 634 15.78 -34.23 16.47
CA ASP A 634 14.64 -33.82 17.32
C ASP A 634 14.40 -32.29 17.42
N VAL A 635 15.37 -31.48 16.99
CA VAL A 635 15.34 -30.00 17.09
C VAL A 635 15.27 -29.33 15.71
N ASN A 636 15.42 -30.08 14.61
CA ASN A 636 15.39 -29.54 13.25
C ASN A 636 14.84 -30.59 12.27
N PRO A 637 13.53 -30.57 11.95
CA PRO A 637 12.93 -31.55 11.04
C PRO A 637 13.50 -31.51 9.60
N ASP A 638 14.26 -30.47 9.24
CA ASP A 638 14.89 -30.29 7.93
C ASP A 638 16.35 -30.77 7.87
N SER A 639 16.84 -31.53 8.86
CA SER A 639 18.26 -31.90 8.97
C SER A 639 18.71 -32.92 7.91
N GLY A 640 18.95 -32.43 6.70
CA GLY A 640 19.82 -33.07 5.70
C GLY A 640 19.14 -33.66 4.47
N GLY A 641 17.83 -33.45 4.28
CA GLY A 641 17.14 -33.86 3.05
C GLY A 641 17.65 -33.07 1.84
N ARG A 642 17.66 -33.67 0.65
CA ARG A 642 18.03 -32.96 -0.59
C ARG A 642 17.26 -33.47 -1.80
N PHE A 643 16.85 -32.53 -2.65
CA PHE A 643 16.37 -32.84 -3.99
C PHE A 643 17.56 -32.91 -4.94
N ILE A 644 17.68 -34.02 -5.66
CA ILE A 644 18.71 -34.28 -6.65
C ILE A 644 18.09 -34.14 -8.03
N ILE A 645 18.58 -33.17 -8.80
CA ILE A 645 18.10 -32.86 -10.16
C ILE A 645 19.14 -33.36 -11.16
N SER A 646 18.69 -34.09 -12.17
CA SER A 646 19.52 -34.65 -13.25
C SER A 646 18.80 -34.61 -14.59
N GLY A 647 19.55 -34.63 -15.69
CA GLY A 647 18.98 -34.58 -17.05
C GLY A 647 18.87 -33.18 -17.65
N LEU A 648 19.25 -32.14 -16.91
CA LEU A 648 19.46 -30.80 -17.46
C LEU A 648 20.84 -30.70 -18.14
N GLY A 649 20.93 -29.93 -19.22
CA GLY A 649 22.23 -29.53 -19.78
C GLY A 649 23.01 -28.66 -18.79
N GLY A 650 24.35 -28.74 -18.79
CA GLY A 650 25.18 -28.03 -17.79
C GLY A 650 24.91 -26.52 -17.72
N ALA A 651 24.70 -25.85 -18.85
CA ALA A 651 24.34 -24.43 -18.89
C ALA A 651 22.93 -24.16 -18.31
N ALA A 652 21.96 -25.03 -18.59
CA ALA A 652 20.60 -24.91 -18.06
C ALA A 652 20.57 -25.12 -16.54
N ALA A 653 21.32 -26.10 -16.02
CA ALA A 653 21.48 -26.33 -14.58
C ALA A 653 22.10 -25.11 -13.88
N GLN A 654 23.18 -24.55 -14.45
CA GLN A 654 23.83 -23.37 -13.90
C GLN A 654 22.92 -22.14 -13.94
N ASN A 655 22.19 -21.92 -15.04
CA ASN A 655 21.24 -20.81 -15.14
C ASN A 655 20.11 -20.94 -14.12
N LEU A 656 19.50 -22.13 -13.99
CA LEU A 656 18.43 -22.38 -13.03
C LEU A 656 18.87 -22.06 -11.59
N VAL A 657 20.03 -22.56 -11.18
CA VAL A 657 20.58 -22.33 -9.84
C VAL A 657 20.93 -20.86 -9.64
N ARG A 658 21.59 -20.22 -10.64
CA ARG A 658 22.00 -18.81 -10.58
C ARG A 658 20.82 -17.87 -10.45
N GLU A 659 19.80 -18.03 -11.29
CA GLU A 659 18.60 -17.18 -11.34
C GLU A 659 17.77 -17.25 -10.07
N LEU A 660 17.68 -18.44 -9.47
CA LEU A 660 16.90 -18.67 -8.25
C LEU A 660 17.69 -18.40 -6.95
N GLY A 661 18.94 -17.93 -7.05
CA GLY A 661 19.77 -17.64 -5.87
C GLY A 661 20.13 -18.88 -5.04
N LEU A 662 20.14 -20.08 -5.65
CA LEU A 662 20.27 -21.34 -4.93
C LEU A 662 21.72 -21.71 -4.66
N ARG A 663 21.96 -22.27 -3.47
CA ARG A 663 23.17 -23.02 -3.14
C ARG A 663 22.94 -24.47 -3.48
N ALA A 664 23.69 -24.95 -4.48
CA ALA A 664 23.61 -26.32 -4.95
C ALA A 664 24.98 -27.00 -4.85
N GLU A 665 24.96 -28.33 -4.77
CA GLU A 665 26.17 -29.16 -4.71
C GLU A 665 26.12 -30.23 -5.79
N GLY A 666 27.25 -30.55 -6.41
CA GLY A 666 27.34 -31.68 -7.33
C GLY A 666 26.93 -32.98 -6.62
N ALA A 667 26.09 -33.77 -7.27
CA ALA A 667 25.49 -34.94 -6.63
C ALA A 667 25.53 -36.18 -7.54
N GLY A 668 25.49 -37.36 -6.91
CA GLY A 668 25.23 -38.63 -7.58
C GLY A 668 23.73 -38.82 -7.84
N SER A 669 23.29 -40.07 -8.03
CA SER A 669 21.89 -40.42 -8.33
C SER A 669 21.16 -41.06 -7.14
N ALA A 670 21.49 -40.64 -5.91
CA ALA A 670 20.92 -41.20 -4.69
C ALA A 670 19.44 -40.80 -4.48
N GLY A 671 18.81 -41.30 -3.42
CA GLY A 671 17.41 -41.00 -3.10
C GLY A 671 16.37 -41.71 -3.97
N GLN A 672 15.09 -41.48 -3.68
CA GLN A 672 13.95 -42.02 -4.41
C GLN A 672 13.53 -41.07 -5.53
N ARG A 673 13.25 -41.58 -6.73
CA ARG A 673 12.67 -40.76 -7.82
C ARG A 673 11.31 -40.20 -7.39
N LEU A 674 11.12 -38.92 -7.62
CA LEU A 674 9.83 -38.25 -7.46
C LEU A 674 9.24 -37.97 -8.83
N ASP A 675 7.98 -38.35 -8.99
CA ASP A 675 7.16 -37.90 -10.11
C ASP A 675 6.39 -36.64 -9.69
N LEU A 676 6.09 -35.77 -10.67
CA LEU A 676 5.35 -34.53 -10.43
C LEU A 676 4.00 -34.86 -9.74
N PRO A 677 3.77 -34.42 -8.49
CA PRO A 677 2.55 -34.74 -7.78
C PRO A 677 1.35 -34.02 -8.42
N ARG A 678 0.19 -34.68 -8.39
CA ARG A 678 -1.09 -34.04 -8.74
C ARG A 678 -1.78 -33.62 -7.45
N ILE A 679 -1.97 -32.32 -7.27
CA ILE A 679 -2.66 -31.77 -6.11
C ILE A 679 -4.14 -31.61 -6.46
N GLY A 680 -5.01 -32.15 -5.60
CA GLY A 680 -6.44 -31.87 -5.65
C GLY A 680 -6.79 -30.93 -4.50
N LEU A 681 -7.28 -29.73 -4.83
CA LEU A 681 -7.77 -28.77 -3.85
C LEU A 681 -9.30 -28.86 -3.78
N PHE A 682 -9.84 -29.04 -2.58
CA PHE A 682 -11.29 -29.00 -2.37
C PHE A 682 -11.71 -27.56 -2.17
N ARG A 683 -12.55 -27.06 -3.07
CA ARG A 683 -13.19 -25.76 -2.93
C ARG A 683 -14.59 -25.94 -2.33
N PRO A 684 -14.84 -25.50 -1.09
CA PRO A 684 -16.17 -25.54 -0.49
C PRO A 684 -17.13 -24.55 -1.15
N TRP A 685 -18.42 -24.66 -0.83
CA TRP A 685 -19.42 -23.67 -1.24
C TRP A 685 -19.22 -22.32 -0.53
N GLN A 686 -18.71 -22.32 0.70
CA GLN A 686 -18.37 -21.10 1.41
C GLN A 686 -16.99 -20.62 0.95
N ALA A 687 -16.82 -19.30 0.80
CA ALA A 687 -15.51 -18.72 0.57
C ALA A 687 -14.55 -19.14 1.70
N SER A 688 -13.34 -19.59 1.36
CA SER A 688 -12.36 -20.11 2.31
C SER A 688 -11.01 -19.45 2.07
N MET A 689 -10.56 -18.63 3.02
CA MET A 689 -9.25 -17.98 2.92
C MET A 689 -8.11 -19.02 2.96
N ASP A 690 -8.23 -20.10 3.74
CA ASP A 690 -7.26 -21.21 3.73
C ASP A 690 -7.09 -21.82 2.32
N GLU A 691 -8.19 -22.00 1.59
CA GLU A 691 -8.18 -22.45 0.20
C GLU A 691 -7.48 -21.44 -0.72
N GLY A 692 -7.79 -20.15 -0.56
CA GLY A 692 -7.18 -19.09 -1.33
C GLY A 692 -5.68 -18.91 -1.06
N TRP A 693 -5.23 -18.94 0.20
CA TRP A 693 -3.81 -18.95 0.58
C TRP A 693 -3.08 -20.18 0.02
N THR A 694 -3.75 -21.34 -0.01
CA THR A 694 -3.21 -22.55 -0.63
C THR A 694 -3.05 -22.37 -2.13
N ARG A 695 -4.01 -21.72 -2.81
CA ARG A 695 -3.88 -21.40 -4.24
C ARG A 695 -2.76 -20.40 -4.50
N TRP A 696 -2.62 -19.35 -3.69
CA TRP A 696 -1.53 -18.38 -3.84
C TRP A 696 -0.14 -19.01 -3.79
N LEU A 697 0.02 -20.07 -2.99
CA LEU A 697 1.28 -20.81 -2.91
C LEU A 697 1.54 -21.71 -4.14
N LEU A 698 0.49 -22.17 -4.81
CA LEU A 698 0.55 -23.24 -5.82
C LEU A 698 0.32 -22.76 -7.26
N GLU A 699 -0.39 -21.66 -7.45
CA GLU A 699 -0.60 -20.94 -8.73
C GLU A 699 0.51 -19.92 -8.94
#